data_AF-A0A8C2D9I8-F1
#
_entry.id   AF-A0A8C2D9I8-F1
#
_cell.length_a   1.000
_cell.length_b   1.000
_cell.length_c   1.000
_cell.angle_alpha   90.00
_cell.angle_beta   90.00
_cell.angle_gamma   90.00
#
_symmetry.space_group_name_H-M   'P 1'
#
loop_
_entity.id
_entity.type
_entity.pdbx_description
1 polymer ?
#
loop_
_entity_poly.entity_id
_entity_poly.type
_entity_poly.pdbx_seq_one_letter_code
_entity_poly.pdbx_strand_id
1 'polypeptide(L)'
;MEGIVESPDPLSSSSPFSPLECTYSITVYLGYGVEIQVKKVNLSKEESLTILELGGTAPELLANETLMSEGQVIRSSTNQVQIHYKSLKQANHGVFSFHYQAFLLSCSFPLSPESGGVTVTDIHPGGQAHFHCDPGFEVRGHEVATCLNTTRPKWSTPEPQCVAVSCGGWIRNASVGRILSPTLPSASNHSSGSNLSCHWLLEAKEGHRLHLHFERVALDEDNDKLIVRSGNSSTAPLLFDSDLDDIPERGFVSEGMSLYVELTADSSSIPLLLALRYEAFDGEHCYEPYLPHGNFSSSDITFPLGTVVTFSCSPGFIMEQGSGVMECVDPNDPHWNESEPVCRALCGGELTDTVGTVLSPDWPQSYSKGQDCVWQIRVSEDKRIELDIQILNIRHNDILTLFDGHDLTSHVIGQYLGSRERFRVVSGGSEVTIQFQSDPDDSTFILSQGFLIHYREVEPNDTCPALPQIEFGWSSSSHPSLVRGSVLTYQCQPGYDIVGSDIITCQWDLSWSNNPPTCVKIQQCPDPGEVVNGARSVHPESGFAVGTVVRFTCNQGYQLEGPNQISCHGRDTGMPKWSDRSPKCVLKYDPCPNPGVPDNGYQTLYKHSYQAGEMLRFFCYEGYELIGEVIINCVPGHPSHLIHRVAPLSSSLPVSLSVCRWQWKPLFWKSLSHTHSYSPITVESDFNNPLYEAGVRCSQPSGICTYKLT
;
A
#
# COMPACT_ATOMS: atom_id res chain seq x y z
N MET A 1 -7.59 -9.46 44.44
CA MET A 1 -8.93 -10.01 44.77
C MET A 1 -9.56 -10.38 43.46
N GLU A 2 -10.10 -11.59 43.35
CA GLU A 2 -10.64 -12.14 42.10
C GLU A 2 -11.93 -12.93 42.39
N GLY A 3 -12.73 -13.17 41.35
CA GLY A 3 -13.95 -13.95 41.47
C GLY A 3 -14.69 -14.09 40.14
N ILE A 4 -15.86 -14.74 40.18
CA ILE A 4 -16.72 -14.94 39.02
C ILE A 4 -18.13 -14.45 39.34
N VAL A 5 -18.78 -13.81 38.37
CA VAL A 5 -20.21 -13.46 38.39
C VAL A 5 -20.89 -14.18 37.24
N GLU A 6 -21.91 -14.98 37.53
CA GLU A 6 -22.62 -15.80 36.54
C GLU A 6 -24.14 -15.53 36.55
N SER A 7 -24.79 -15.85 35.42
CA SER A 7 -26.24 -15.77 35.25
C SER A 7 -27.00 -16.65 36.28
N PRO A 8 -28.19 -16.22 36.77
CA PRO A 8 -28.96 -16.99 37.74
C PRO A 8 -29.38 -18.38 37.22
N ASP A 9 -29.41 -19.36 38.12
CA ASP A 9 -29.87 -20.72 37.80
C ASP A 9 -31.35 -20.74 37.35
N PRO A 10 -31.70 -21.46 36.27
CA PRO A 10 -33.09 -21.55 35.76
C PRO A 10 -34.04 -22.33 36.68
N LEU A 11 -33.59 -22.73 37.88
CA LEU A 11 -34.34 -23.48 38.88
C LEU A 11 -34.69 -22.65 40.14
N SER A 12 -34.22 -21.40 40.26
CA SER A 12 -34.37 -20.61 41.50
C SER A 12 -35.61 -19.70 41.55
N SER A 13 -36.33 -19.51 40.45
CA SER A 13 -37.49 -18.59 40.37
C SER A 13 -38.82 -19.27 40.71
N SER A 14 -39.42 -18.94 41.85
CA SER A 14 -40.68 -19.52 42.34
C SER A 14 -41.95 -18.72 41.99
N SER A 15 -41.84 -17.62 41.23
CA SER A 15 -42.92 -16.67 40.92
C SER A 15 -43.24 -16.58 39.42
N PRO A 16 -44.34 -17.16 38.91
CA PRO A 16 -44.62 -17.25 37.46
C PRO A 16 -44.97 -15.95 36.71
N PHE A 17 -44.84 -14.77 37.32
CA PHE A 17 -45.43 -13.52 36.83
C PHE A 17 -44.55 -12.27 36.96
N SER A 18 -43.24 -12.43 37.15
CA SER A 18 -42.27 -11.32 37.32
C SER A 18 -41.11 -11.44 36.32
N PRO A 19 -40.70 -10.35 35.64
CA PRO A 19 -39.47 -10.37 34.85
C PRO A 19 -38.26 -10.62 35.76
N LEU A 20 -37.25 -11.33 35.25
CA LEU A 20 -36.04 -11.63 36.00
C LEU A 20 -35.10 -10.42 35.91
N GLU A 21 -34.88 -9.74 37.03
CA GLU A 21 -34.00 -8.58 37.14
C GLU A 21 -32.98 -8.82 38.25
N CYS A 22 -31.69 -8.75 37.94
CA CYS A 22 -30.60 -9.11 38.83
C CYS A 22 -29.50 -8.06 38.75
N THR A 23 -29.04 -7.60 39.92
CA THR A 23 -28.04 -6.54 40.02
C THR A 23 -26.92 -6.99 40.95
N TYR A 24 -25.71 -7.10 40.41
CA TYR A 24 -24.51 -7.51 41.11
C TYR A 24 -23.64 -6.27 41.32
N SER A 25 -23.08 -6.09 42.51
CA SER A 25 -22.17 -4.97 42.81
C SER A 25 -20.82 -5.51 43.24
N ILE A 26 -19.77 -5.08 42.53
CA ILE A 26 -18.37 -5.40 42.81
C ILE A 26 -17.75 -4.12 43.37
N THR A 27 -17.27 -4.17 44.62
CA THR A 27 -16.53 -3.08 45.26
C THR A 27 -15.17 -3.61 45.68
N VAL A 28 -14.10 -2.93 45.26
CA VAL A 28 -12.73 -3.19 45.68
C VAL A 28 -12.24 -2.07 46.59
N TYR A 29 -11.04 -2.22 47.17
CA TYR A 29 -10.42 -1.18 47.99
C TYR A 29 -10.22 0.13 47.21
N LEU A 30 -10.19 1.25 47.92
CA LEU A 30 -9.81 2.54 47.33
C LEU A 30 -8.44 2.41 46.64
N GLY A 31 -8.24 3.14 45.55
CA GLY A 31 -7.02 3.05 44.74
C GLY A 31 -6.92 1.81 43.84
N TYR A 32 -7.88 0.89 43.90
CA TYR A 32 -8.00 -0.24 42.97
C TYR A 32 -9.27 -0.10 42.13
N GLY A 33 -9.24 -0.63 40.91
CA GLY A 33 -10.37 -0.71 39.99
C GLY A 33 -10.76 -2.15 39.73
N VAL A 34 -11.88 -2.36 39.05
CA VAL A 34 -12.37 -3.68 38.66
C VAL A 34 -12.07 -3.90 37.18
N GLU A 35 -11.28 -4.92 36.89
CA GLU A 35 -11.15 -5.48 35.55
C GLU A 35 -12.13 -6.66 35.43
N ILE A 36 -12.95 -6.67 34.39
CA ILE A 36 -13.91 -7.72 34.08
C ILE A 36 -13.53 -8.33 32.73
N GLN A 37 -13.14 -9.61 32.74
CA GLN A 37 -12.98 -10.41 31.54
C GLN A 37 -14.26 -11.19 31.24
N VAL A 38 -14.77 -11.03 30.02
CA VAL A 38 -15.93 -11.76 29.51
C VAL A 38 -15.53 -13.21 29.21
N LYS A 39 -16.00 -14.16 30.03
CA LYS A 39 -15.75 -15.59 29.83
C LYS A 39 -16.79 -16.26 28.95
N LYS A 40 -18.04 -15.77 28.97
CA LYS A 40 -19.16 -16.26 28.15
C LYS A 40 -20.30 -15.24 28.17
N VAL A 41 -20.91 -14.96 27.02
CA VAL A 41 -22.19 -14.22 26.93
C VAL A 41 -23.02 -14.84 25.81
N ASN A 42 -24.26 -15.19 26.09
CA ASN A 42 -25.26 -15.65 25.12
C ASN A 42 -26.63 -15.13 25.55
N LEU A 43 -27.07 -14.04 24.92
CA LEU A 43 -28.29 -13.30 25.22
C LEU A 43 -29.19 -13.24 23.98
N SER A 44 -30.49 -13.08 24.19
CA SER A 44 -31.47 -12.85 23.14
C SER A 44 -32.03 -11.42 23.16
N LYS A 45 -32.80 -11.06 22.13
CA LYS A 45 -33.34 -9.69 21.93
C LYS A 45 -34.35 -9.21 23.00
N GLU A 46 -34.71 -10.05 23.97
CA GLU A 46 -35.64 -9.75 25.07
C GLU A 46 -34.90 -9.63 26.42
N GLU A 47 -33.57 -9.56 26.37
CA GLU A 47 -32.65 -9.60 27.50
C GLU A 47 -31.58 -8.52 27.31
N SER A 48 -31.32 -7.75 28.37
CA SER A 48 -30.31 -6.67 28.38
C SER A 48 -29.32 -6.88 29.51
N LEU A 49 -28.06 -6.53 29.27
CA LEU A 49 -26.95 -6.74 30.20
C LEU A 49 -26.00 -5.56 30.13
N THR A 50 -26.00 -4.72 31.16
CA THR A 50 -25.17 -3.52 31.23
C THR A 50 -24.17 -3.61 32.38
N ILE A 51 -22.98 -3.06 32.15
CA ILE A 51 -21.94 -2.88 33.15
C ILE A 51 -21.78 -1.38 33.36
N LEU A 52 -22.12 -0.93 34.57
CA LEU A 52 -22.12 0.46 35.00
C LEU A 52 -20.98 0.72 35.98
N GLU A 53 -20.29 1.83 35.82
CA GLU A 53 -19.35 2.38 36.80
C GLU A 53 -20.12 3.12 37.91
N LEU A 54 -19.70 2.95 39.16
CA LEU A 54 -20.22 3.67 40.33
C LEU A 54 -19.10 4.41 41.07
N GLY A 55 -19.44 5.42 41.88
CA GLY A 55 -18.46 6.21 42.65
C GLY A 55 -17.91 7.45 41.93
N GLY A 56 -18.40 7.74 40.72
CA GLY A 56 -18.35 9.07 40.09
C GLY A 56 -19.51 9.96 40.53
N THR A 57 -19.70 11.11 39.86
CA THR A 57 -20.84 12.03 40.12
C THR A 57 -22.18 11.51 39.61
N ALA A 58 -22.17 10.58 38.67
CA ALA A 58 -23.30 9.82 38.17
C ALA A 58 -22.82 8.41 37.74
N PRO A 59 -23.70 7.42 37.57
CA PRO A 59 -23.33 6.14 36.97
C PRO A 59 -22.97 6.30 35.49
N GLU A 60 -21.85 5.71 35.06
CA GLU A 60 -21.37 5.76 33.67
C GLU A 60 -21.42 4.37 33.03
N LEU A 61 -21.68 4.26 31.72
CA LEU A 61 -21.85 2.99 31.03
C LEU A 61 -20.53 2.48 30.46
N LEU A 62 -19.94 1.45 31.08
CA LEU A 62 -18.71 0.82 30.60
C LEU A 62 -18.94 -0.15 29.44
N ALA A 63 -20.06 -0.90 29.46
CA ALA A 63 -20.45 -1.80 28.37
C ALA A 63 -21.94 -2.16 28.40
N ASN A 64 -22.49 -2.54 27.25
CA ASN A 64 -23.83 -3.10 27.08
C ASN A 64 -23.81 -4.42 26.29
N GLU A 65 -24.95 -5.08 26.17
CA GLU A 65 -25.11 -6.35 25.44
C GLU A 65 -24.66 -6.32 23.97
N THR A 66 -24.57 -5.16 23.32
CA THR A 66 -24.04 -5.05 21.94
C THR A 66 -22.52 -4.97 21.87
N LEU A 67 -21.85 -4.55 22.95
CA LEU A 67 -20.39 -4.41 23.01
C LEU A 67 -19.71 -5.69 23.55
N MET A 68 -20.44 -6.52 24.30
CA MET A 68 -19.91 -7.68 25.03
C MET A 68 -19.61 -8.88 24.12
N SER A 69 -18.34 -9.26 24.01
CA SER A 69 -17.88 -10.46 23.29
C SER A 69 -16.97 -11.34 24.14
N GLU A 70 -16.94 -12.65 23.89
CA GLU A 70 -16.06 -13.58 24.63
C GLU A 70 -14.57 -13.22 24.47
N GLY A 71 -13.83 -13.25 25.57
CA GLY A 71 -12.42 -12.87 25.63
C GLY A 71 -12.16 -11.37 25.89
N GLN A 72 -13.15 -10.50 25.70
CA GLN A 72 -13.05 -9.06 25.92
C GLN A 72 -12.73 -8.71 27.39
N VAL A 73 -12.02 -7.61 27.59
CA VAL A 73 -11.64 -7.06 28.90
C VAL A 73 -12.17 -5.64 29.04
N ILE A 74 -12.90 -5.38 30.13
CA ILE A 74 -13.53 -4.11 30.49
C ILE A 74 -12.91 -3.64 31.81
N ARG A 75 -12.57 -2.35 31.95
CA ARG A 75 -11.92 -1.80 33.15
C ARG A 75 -12.66 -0.56 33.64
N SER A 76 -12.85 -0.44 34.94
CA SER A 76 -13.37 0.77 35.59
C SER A 76 -12.26 1.78 35.92
N SER A 77 -12.59 3.07 35.86
CA SER A 77 -11.81 4.19 36.41
C SER A 77 -12.00 4.37 37.93
N THR A 78 -13.02 3.73 38.51
CA THR A 78 -13.32 3.74 39.95
C THR A 78 -13.19 2.36 40.61
N ASN A 79 -13.26 2.33 41.95
CA ASN A 79 -13.28 1.12 42.76
C ASN A 79 -14.65 0.39 42.85
N GLN A 80 -15.67 0.80 42.09
CA GLN A 80 -17.01 0.20 42.15
C GLN A 80 -17.64 -0.01 40.77
N VAL A 81 -18.13 -1.22 40.50
CA VAL A 81 -18.82 -1.60 39.27
C VAL A 81 -20.10 -2.35 39.59
N GLN A 82 -21.17 -2.04 38.84
CA GLN A 82 -22.48 -2.65 38.96
C GLN A 82 -22.87 -3.34 37.65
N ILE A 83 -23.13 -4.64 37.70
CA ILE A 83 -23.61 -5.43 36.56
C ILE A 83 -25.12 -5.58 36.71
N HIS A 84 -25.88 -5.07 35.75
CA HIS A 84 -27.35 -5.12 35.75
C HIS A 84 -27.86 -5.99 34.60
N TYR A 85 -28.50 -7.10 34.96
CA TYR A 85 -29.11 -8.05 34.04
C TYR A 85 -30.63 -7.98 34.12
N LYS A 86 -31.31 -7.98 32.98
CA LYS A 86 -32.76 -7.97 32.90
C LYS A 86 -33.26 -8.85 31.76
N SER A 87 -34.20 -9.75 32.07
CA SER A 87 -34.82 -10.69 31.15
C SER A 87 -36.34 -10.57 31.21
N LEU A 88 -36.97 -10.30 30.08
CA LEU A 88 -38.45 -10.31 29.94
C LEU A 88 -39.03 -11.71 29.67
N LYS A 89 -38.18 -12.70 29.38
CA LYS A 89 -38.59 -14.10 29.19
C LYS A 89 -39.11 -14.76 30.46
N GLN A 90 -39.96 -15.77 30.26
CA GLN A 90 -40.54 -16.62 31.31
C GLN A 90 -39.79 -17.96 31.51
N ALA A 91 -38.93 -18.35 30.59
CA ALA A 91 -38.09 -19.56 30.64
C ALA A 91 -36.92 -19.43 29.64
N ASN A 92 -35.89 -20.27 29.77
CA ASN A 92 -34.69 -20.28 28.91
C ASN A 92 -34.00 -18.91 28.81
N HIS A 93 -33.63 -18.39 29.98
CA HIS A 93 -32.83 -17.17 30.12
C HIS A 93 -31.46 -17.29 29.46
N GLY A 94 -30.93 -16.16 29.01
CA GLY A 94 -29.56 -16.01 28.53
C GLY A 94 -28.53 -16.31 29.61
N VAL A 95 -27.36 -16.78 29.16
CA VAL A 95 -26.26 -17.25 30.03
C VAL A 95 -25.08 -16.30 29.89
N PHE A 96 -24.56 -15.82 31.01
CA PHE A 96 -23.32 -15.05 31.05
C PHE A 96 -22.42 -15.52 32.18
N SER A 97 -21.11 -15.35 31.99
CA SER A 97 -20.06 -15.62 32.98
C SER A 97 -18.96 -14.58 32.81
N PHE A 98 -18.66 -13.88 33.90
CA PHE A 98 -17.70 -12.79 33.98
C PHE A 98 -16.66 -13.12 35.05
N HIS A 99 -15.38 -13.18 34.67
CA HIS A 99 -14.29 -13.26 35.64
C HIS A 99 -13.85 -11.84 35.98
N TYR A 100 -13.87 -11.45 37.25
CA TYR A 100 -13.41 -10.14 37.68
C TYR A 100 -12.16 -10.21 38.55
N GLN A 101 -11.28 -9.22 38.43
CA GLN A 101 -10.13 -9.04 39.30
C GLN A 101 -9.89 -7.57 39.64
N ALA A 102 -9.32 -7.32 40.82
CA ALA A 102 -8.90 -6.00 41.25
C ALA A 102 -7.54 -5.63 40.62
N PHE A 103 -7.49 -4.53 39.88
CA PHE A 103 -6.24 -3.95 39.35
C PHE A 103 -5.94 -2.61 40.03
N LEU A 104 -4.69 -2.14 39.99
CA LEU A 104 -4.29 -0.88 40.63
C LEU A 104 -4.66 0.30 39.72
N LEU A 105 -5.35 1.31 40.26
CA LEU A 105 -5.66 2.55 39.53
C LEU A 105 -4.49 3.53 39.64
N SER A 106 -4.30 4.35 38.61
CA SER A 106 -3.30 5.42 38.58
C SER A 106 -3.97 6.79 38.56
N CYS A 107 -3.32 7.80 39.12
CA CYS A 107 -3.57 9.18 38.74
C CYS A 107 -3.19 9.41 37.27
N SER A 108 -3.82 10.38 36.61
CA SER A 108 -3.35 10.86 35.29
C SER A 108 -1.92 11.38 35.42
N PHE A 109 -1.09 11.19 34.38
CA PHE A 109 0.25 11.76 34.37
C PHE A 109 0.14 13.30 34.51
N PRO A 110 0.81 13.94 35.47
CA PRO A 110 0.71 15.37 35.71
C PRO A 110 1.32 16.14 34.54
N LEU A 111 0.73 17.29 34.19
CA LEU A 111 1.29 18.13 33.15
C LEU A 111 2.55 18.86 33.67
N SER A 112 3.56 18.99 32.82
CA SER A 112 4.69 19.88 33.08
C SER A 112 4.22 21.33 33.09
N PRO A 113 4.63 22.16 34.08
CA PRO A 113 4.34 23.58 34.06
C PRO A 113 5.03 24.26 32.87
N GLU A 114 4.44 25.35 32.36
CA GLU A 114 5.04 26.16 31.30
C GLU A 114 6.35 26.78 31.80
N SER A 115 7.47 26.53 31.11
CA SER A 115 8.84 26.85 31.58
C SER A 115 9.26 26.12 32.88
N GLY A 116 8.96 24.83 32.94
CA GLY A 116 9.44 23.92 33.98
C GLY A 116 9.18 22.45 33.67
N GLY A 117 9.44 21.60 34.66
CA GLY A 117 9.32 20.15 34.54
C GLY A 117 8.66 19.49 35.74
N VAL A 118 8.36 18.19 35.59
CA VAL A 118 7.79 17.38 36.66
C VAL A 118 8.46 16.01 36.70
N THR A 119 9.04 15.67 37.85
CA THR A 119 9.62 14.35 38.12
C THR A 119 8.65 13.55 38.97
N VAL A 120 8.19 12.40 38.46
CA VAL A 120 7.16 11.57 39.11
C VAL A 120 7.80 10.29 39.63
N THR A 121 7.63 10.02 40.93
CA THR A 121 8.16 8.82 41.60
C THR A 121 7.29 7.59 41.35
N ASP A 122 5.97 7.76 41.43
CA ASP A 122 4.95 6.79 41.02
C ASP A 122 3.65 7.55 40.72
N ILE A 123 2.84 7.02 39.79
CA ILE A 123 1.49 7.52 39.44
C ILE A 123 0.38 6.80 40.22
N HIS A 124 0.69 5.75 40.96
CA HIS A 124 -0.29 5.03 41.79
C HIS A 124 -0.52 5.73 43.15
N PRO A 125 -1.64 5.45 43.85
CA PRO A 125 -1.96 6.06 45.15
C PRO A 125 -0.82 5.95 46.18
N GLY A 126 -0.39 7.12 46.68
CA GLY A 126 0.79 7.28 47.55
C GLY A 126 2.05 7.77 46.82
N GLY A 127 2.10 7.66 45.50
CA GLY A 127 3.17 8.23 44.67
C GLY A 127 3.18 9.77 44.66
N GLN A 128 4.36 10.35 44.44
CA GLN A 128 4.60 11.79 44.48
C GLN A 128 5.11 12.33 43.14
N ALA A 129 4.55 13.47 42.72
CA ALA A 129 5.03 14.28 41.62
C ALA A 129 5.70 15.54 42.20
N HIS A 130 6.97 15.74 41.86
CA HIS A 130 7.75 16.91 42.25
C HIS A 130 7.91 17.82 41.05
N PHE A 131 7.38 19.03 41.14
CA PHE A 131 7.46 20.07 40.12
C PHE A 131 8.70 20.94 40.37
N HIS A 132 9.39 21.28 39.30
CA HIS A 132 10.46 22.28 39.31
C HIS A 132 10.23 23.26 38.16
N CYS A 133 10.82 24.44 38.26
CA CYS A 133 10.85 25.40 37.16
C CYS A 133 12.22 25.39 36.47
N ASP A 134 12.27 25.95 35.26
CA ASP A 134 13.52 26.15 34.54
C ASP A 134 14.33 27.30 35.16
N PRO A 135 15.68 27.33 35.01
CA PRO A 135 16.51 28.42 35.51
C PRO A 135 16.02 29.78 35.03
N GLY A 136 15.69 30.66 35.96
CA GLY A 136 15.06 31.97 35.70
C GLY A 136 13.58 32.07 36.14
N PHE A 137 12.96 30.97 36.57
CA PHE A 137 11.58 30.93 37.09
C PHE A 137 11.50 30.37 38.52
N GLU A 138 10.49 30.79 39.28
CA GLU A 138 10.18 30.32 40.64
C GLU A 138 8.81 29.60 40.69
N VAL A 139 8.67 28.58 41.54
CA VAL A 139 7.45 27.76 41.64
C VAL A 139 6.36 28.49 42.41
N ARG A 140 5.38 29.05 41.70
CA ARG A 140 4.17 29.63 42.29
C ARG A 140 3.06 28.58 42.42
N GLY A 141 3.10 27.82 43.50
CA GLY A 141 2.06 26.84 43.84
C GLY A 141 2.51 25.83 44.88
N HIS A 142 2.25 24.56 44.64
CA HIS A 142 2.77 23.45 45.44
C HIS A 142 3.83 22.68 44.65
N GLU A 143 5.07 22.69 45.15
CA GLU A 143 6.20 21.97 44.57
C GLU A 143 6.01 20.44 44.54
N VAL A 144 5.16 19.89 45.42
CA VAL A 144 4.93 18.44 45.51
C VAL A 144 3.43 18.14 45.57
N ALA A 145 2.95 17.32 44.63
CA ALA A 145 1.63 16.71 44.67
C ALA A 145 1.74 15.22 45.01
N THR A 146 0.78 14.68 45.77
CA THR A 146 0.69 13.24 46.08
C THR A 146 -0.58 12.65 45.46
N CYS A 147 -0.49 11.49 44.83
CA CYS A 147 -1.65 10.79 44.27
C CYS A 147 -2.53 10.23 45.41
N LEU A 148 -3.75 10.74 45.54
CA LEU A 148 -4.64 10.42 46.65
C LEU A 148 -5.31 9.06 46.48
N ASN A 149 -5.40 8.32 47.58
CA ASN A 149 -6.10 7.04 47.65
C ASN A 149 -7.62 7.23 47.80
N THR A 150 -8.28 7.55 46.69
CA THR A 150 -9.73 7.82 46.59
C THR A 150 -10.44 6.81 45.67
N THR A 151 -11.78 6.93 45.55
CA THR A 151 -12.61 6.02 44.71
C THR A 151 -12.17 6.03 43.24
N ARG A 152 -11.86 7.23 42.74
CA ARG A 152 -11.05 7.52 41.54
C ARG A 152 -9.82 8.30 42.02
N PRO A 153 -8.57 7.84 41.78
CA PRO A 153 -7.38 8.58 42.20
C PRO A 153 -7.27 9.95 41.54
N LYS A 154 -6.68 10.91 42.27
CA LYS A 154 -6.36 12.25 41.77
C LYS A 154 -5.20 12.86 42.57
N TRP A 155 -4.51 13.82 41.98
CA TRP A 155 -3.48 14.60 42.68
C TRP A 155 -4.08 15.42 43.82
N SER A 156 -3.30 15.60 44.89
CA SER A 156 -3.66 16.36 46.09
C SER A 156 -3.87 17.86 45.84
N THR A 157 -3.17 18.38 44.84
CA THR A 157 -3.04 19.80 44.51
C THR A 157 -3.05 19.92 42.98
N PRO A 158 -3.50 21.06 42.43
CA PRO A 158 -3.31 21.35 41.01
C PRO A 158 -1.84 21.61 40.69
N GLU A 159 -1.52 21.59 39.41
CA GLU A 159 -0.23 21.96 38.85
C GLU A 159 0.16 23.40 39.23
N PRO A 160 1.41 23.67 39.65
CA PRO A 160 1.88 25.02 39.95
C PRO A 160 2.16 25.82 38.68
N GLN A 161 2.30 27.14 38.82
CA GLN A 161 2.76 28.01 37.73
C GLN A 161 4.23 28.38 37.95
N CYS A 162 5.06 28.25 36.92
CA CYS A 162 6.41 28.83 36.94
C CYS A 162 6.31 30.32 36.58
N VAL A 163 6.74 31.19 37.48
CA VAL A 163 6.72 32.64 37.27
C VAL A 163 8.14 33.17 37.13
N ALA A 164 8.39 34.02 36.12
CA ALA A 164 9.72 34.55 35.88
C ALA A 164 10.21 35.33 37.11
N VAL A 165 11.45 35.07 37.53
CA VAL A 165 12.10 35.81 38.62
C VAL A 165 12.22 37.28 38.20
N SER A 166 11.82 38.19 39.09
CA SER A 166 11.66 39.60 38.77
C SER A 166 12.97 40.27 38.37
N CYS A 167 13.07 40.66 37.09
CA CYS A 167 13.97 41.67 36.51
C CYS A 167 15.29 41.94 37.28
N GLY A 168 16.36 41.27 36.87
CA GLY A 168 17.68 41.40 37.49
C GLY A 168 17.93 40.42 38.65
N GLY A 169 19.09 40.53 39.29
CA GLY A 169 19.49 39.72 40.45
C GLY A 169 20.98 39.40 40.51
N TRP A 170 21.38 38.62 41.52
CA TRP A 170 22.76 38.12 41.68
C TRP A 170 22.75 36.59 41.72
N ILE A 171 23.29 35.99 40.66
CA ILE A 171 23.46 34.54 40.51
C ILE A 171 24.85 34.18 41.03
N ARG A 172 24.92 33.39 42.10
CA ARG A 172 26.16 33.05 42.82
C ARG A 172 26.49 31.57 42.69
N ASN A 173 27.77 31.24 42.52
CA ASN A 173 28.21 29.91 42.07
C ASN A 173 27.49 29.49 40.77
N ALA A 174 27.43 30.41 39.80
CA ALA A 174 26.93 30.13 38.46
C ALA A 174 27.64 28.89 37.89
N SER A 175 26.86 27.97 37.31
CA SER A 175 27.33 26.70 36.74
C SER A 175 26.73 26.49 35.36
N VAL A 176 25.42 26.29 35.24
CA VAL A 176 24.65 26.43 34.00
C VAL A 176 23.31 27.05 34.31
N GLY A 177 22.77 27.91 33.42
CA GLY A 177 21.42 28.43 33.56
C GLY A 177 21.03 29.39 32.43
N ARG A 178 19.91 30.09 32.64
CA ARG A 178 19.35 31.07 31.70
C ARG A 178 19.01 32.38 32.40
N ILE A 179 19.10 33.47 31.63
CA ILE A 179 18.56 34.79 31.95
C ILE A 179 17.47 35.09 30.92
N LEU A 180 16.32 35.59 31.39
CA LEU A 180 15.15 35.88 30.55
C LEU A 180 14.61 37.27 30.84
N SER A 181 14.12 37.98 29.82
CA SER A 181 13.35 39.21 30.02
C SER A 181 11.98 38.88 30.63
N PRO A 182 11.50 39.67 31.62
CA PRO A 182 10.08 39.70 31.96
C PRO A 182 9.25 40.11 30.75
N THR A 183 8.04 39.55 30.62
CA THR A 183 7.05 40.04 29.66
C THR A 183 6.51 41.41 30.08
N LEU A 184 6.63 42.41 29.22
CA LEU A 184 6.00 43.72 29.49
C LEU A 184 4.46 43.59 29.43
N PRO A 185 3.73 44.24 30.34
CA PRO A 185 2.27 44.21 30.34
C PRO A 185 1.72 45.00 29.14
N SER A 186 0.84 44.37 28.35
CA SER A 186 0.18 45.00 27.19
C SER A 186 -0.52 46.31 27.57
N ALA A 187 -0.36 47.35 26.74
CA ALA A 187 -0.74 48.74 27.04
C ALA A 187 -2.26 49.05 27.02
N SER A 188 -3.08 48.26 27.72
CA SER A 188 -4.53 48.42 27.82
C SER A 188 -5.03 49.08 29.12
N ASN A 189 -4.15 49.33 30.10
CA ASN A 189 -4.48 50.02 31.36
C ASN A 189 -3.46 51.13 31.65
N HIS A 190 -3.88 52.40 31.51
CA HIS A 190 -3.01 53.55 31.79
C HIS A 190 -2.77 53.77 33.30
N SER A 191 -1.57 53.47 33.76
CA SER A 191 -0.91 54.25 34.83
C SER A 191 0.60 54.06 34.77
N SER A 192 1.34 55.14 34.44
CA SER A 192 2.80 55.22 34.28
C SER A 192 3.43 54.20 33.31
N GLY A 193 3.99 54.70 32.20
CA GLY A 193 4.99 53.94 31.46
C GLY A 193 6.21 53.72 32.35
N SER A 194 6.55 52.45 32.59
CA SER A 194 7.71 52.05 33.38
C SER A 194 8.74 51.43 32.46
N ASN A 195 9.76 52.18 32.08
CA ASN A 195 10.93 51.62 31.41
C ASN A 195 11.50 50.49 32.29
N LEU A 196 11.62 49.31 31.70
CA LEU A 196 12.21 48.15 32.33
C LEU A 196 13.73 48.40 32.45
N SER A 197 14.30 48.13 33.63
CA SER A 197 15.74 48.22 33.85
C SER A 197 16.18 47.04 34.71
N CYS A 198 16.71 46.01 34.05
CA CYS A 198 17.15 44.78 34.68
C CYS A 198 18.68 44.70 34.68
N HIS A 199 19.25 44.30 35.80
CA HIS A 199 20.69 44.14 35.97
C HIS A 199 20.98 42.78 36.60
N TRP A 200 21.74 41.93 35.91
CA TRP A 200 22.14 40.62 36.39
C TRP A 200 23.64 40.57 36.62
N LEU A 201 24.04 40.16 37.83
CA LEU A 201 25.40 39.80 38.16
C LEU A 201 25.53 38.28 38.17
N LEU A 202 26.38 37.74 37.29
CA LEU A 202 26.79 36.35 37.28
C LEU A 202 28.13 36.24 38.02
N GLU A 203 28.22 35.35 39.00
CA GLU A 203 29.43 35.06 39.78
C GLU A 203 29.67 33.54 39.77
N ALA A 204 30.64 33.09 38.97
CA ALA A 204 31.07 31.70 38.88
C ALA A 204 31.95 31.30 40.08
N LYS A 205 32.31 30.02 40.14
CA LYS A 205 33.27 29.50 41.12
C LYS A 205 34.69 30.03 40.84
N GLU A 206 35.51 30.13 41.89
CA GLU A 206 36.93 30.46 41.75
C GLU A 206 37.64 29.50 40.77
N GLY A 207 38.47 30.06 39.89
CA GLY A 207 39.15 29.33 38.81
C GLY A 207 38.29 29.01 37.58
N HIS A 208 37.03 29.48 37.51
CA HIS A 208 36.14 29.28 36.36
C HIS A 208 35.88 30.60 35.61
N ARG A 209 35.70 30.51 34.29
CA ARG A 209 35.18 31.57 33.43
C ARG A 209 33.68 31.35 33.17
N LEU A 210 33.02 32.33 32.58
CA LEU A 210 31.64 32.25 32.10
C LEU A 210 31.61 32.40 30.58
N HIS A 211 30.85 31.54 29.90
CA HIS A 211 30.43 31.74 28.51
C HIS A 211 28.94 32.10 28.50
N LEU A 212 28.58 33.14 27.76
CA LEU A 212 27.23 33.71 27.67
C LEU A 212 26.77 33.68 26.21
N HIS A 213 25.83 32.80 25.88
CA HIS A 213 25.25 32.66 24.54
C HIS A 213 23.93 33.42 24.43
N PHE A 214 23.66 33.98 23.26
CA PHE A 214 22.38 34.59 22.91
C PHE A 214 21.49 33.52 22.25
N GLU A 215 20.50 32.98 22.98
CA GLU A 215 19.58 31.98 22.43
C GLU A 215 18.44 32.63 21.64
N ARG A 216 17.90 33.75 22.16
CA ARG A 216 16.92 34.60 21.47
C ARG A 216 17.12 36.04 21.90
N VAL A 217 17.13 36.96 20.94
CA VAL A 217 17.16 38.39 21.19
C VAL A 217 16.20 39.06 20.22
N ALA A 218 15.21 39.77 20.74
CA ALA A 218 14.44 40.78 20.02
C ALA A 218 14.38 42.03 20.90
N LEU A 219 14.93 43.12 20.37
CA LEU A 219 15.04 44.45 20.95
C LEU A 219 14.49 45.43 19.90
N ASP A 220 13.86 46.52 20.33
CA ASP A 220 13.59 47.67 19.46
C ASP A 220 14.88 48.48 19.25
N GLU A 221 15.40 48.51 18.01
CA GLU A 221 16.67 49.18 17.64
C GLU A 221 16.72 50.68 18.02
N ASP A 222 15.57 51.37 18.12
CA ASP A 222 15.49 52.79 18.49
C ASP A 222 15.33 53.01 20.03
N ASN A 223 14.90 51.99 20.79
CA ASN A 223 14.37 52.18 22.16
C ASN A 223 14.87 51.19 23.23
N ASP A 224 15.28 49.97 22.86
CA ASP A 224 15.74 48.92 23.78
C ASP A 224 17.27 48.71 23.66
N LYS A 225 17.95 48.55 24.79
CA LYS A 225 19.42 48.45 24.86
C LYS A 225 19.90 47.34 25.79
N LEU A 226 20.86 46.56 25.32
CA LEU A 226 21.50 45.46 26.02
C LEU A 226 23.02 45.66 26.08
N ILE A 227 23.59 45.56 27.29
CA ILE A 227 25.03 45.74 27.54
C ILE A 227 25.57 44.53 28.32
N VAL A 228 26.74 44.02 27.91
CA VAL A 228 27.47 42.96 28.63
C VAL A 228 28.87 43.45 28.99
N ARG A 229 29.33 43.19 30.23
CA ARG A 229 30.63 43.62 30.75
C ARG A 229 31.38 42.51 31.49
N SER A 230 32.71 42.47 31.32
CA SER A 230 33.64 41.50 31.90
C SER A 230 33.98 41.86 33.36
N GLY A 231 33.12 41.50 34.31
CA GLY A 231 33.37 41.75 35.73
C GLY A 231 32.11 41.84 36.58
N ASN A 232 32.24 42.48 37.74
CA ASN A 232 31.21 42.51 38.78
C ASN A 232 30.51 43.87 38.99
N SER A 233 30.67 44.81 38.05
CA SER A 233 30.12 46.17 38.15
C SER A 233 29.87 46.81 36.78
N SER A 234 29.01 47.83 36.73
CA SER A 234 28.72 48.61 35.52
C SER A 234 29.92 49.42 34.98
N THR A 235 31.01 49.51 35.73
CA THR A 235 32.29 50.13 35.33
C THR A 235 33.35 49.14 34.85
N ALA A 236 33.02 47.85 34.73
CA ALA A 236 33.90 46.82 34.20
C ALA A 236 34.12 46.97 32.67
N PRO A 237 35.16 46.35 32.08
CA PRO A 237 35.38 46.35 30.63
C PRO A 237 34.13 45.95 29.83
N LEU A 238 33.84 46.70 28.78
CA LEU A 238 32.74 46.45 27.87
C LEU A 238 33.06 45.23 26.99
N LEU A 239 32.12 44.29 26.91
CA LEU A 239 32.16 43.17 25.94
C LEU A 239 31.16 43.39 24.80
N PHE A 240 29.99 43.98 25.10
CA PHE A 240 28.91 44.19 24.13
C PHE A 240 28.13 45.47 24.43
N ASP A 241 27.74 46.19 23.39
CA ASP A 241 26.71 47.22 23.43
C ASP A 241 25.86 47.16 22.14
N SER A 242 24.55 46.90 22.29
CA SER A 242 23.61 46.79 21.15
C SER A 242 23.45 48.05 20.30
N ASP A 243 23.85 49.22 20.78
CA ASP A 243 23.81 50.47 19.98
C ASP A 243 25.00 50.55 19.00
N LEU A 244 26.00 49.66 19.14
CA LEU A 244 27.30 49.74 18.46
C LEU A 244 27.63 48.48 17.65
N ASP A 245 27.23 47.30 18.16
CA ASP A 245 27.60 46.00 17.62
C ASP A 245 26.36 45.12 17.40
N ASP A 246 26.31 44.40 16.26
CA ASP A 246 25.30 43.37 16.00
C ASP A 246 25.38 42.23 17.04
N ILE A 247 24.23 41.63 17.38
CA ILE A 247 24.12 40.54 18.37
C ILE A 247 25.00 39.34 17.94
N PRO A 248 26.05 38.96 18.68
CA PRO A 248 27.04 38.02 18.17
C PRO A 248 26.61 36.57 18.38
N GLU A 249 26.56 35.83 17.27
CA GLU A 249 26.13 34.43 17.17
C GLU A 249 26.92 33.46 18.09
N ARG A 250 28.17 33.83 18.45
CA ARG A 250 29.10 33.03 19.26
C ARG A 250 29.01 33.30 20.78
N GLY A 251 28.26 34.32 21.19
CA GLY A 251 28.24 34.77 22.58
C GLY A 251 29.53 35.43 23.04
N PHE A 252 29.72 35.51 24.38
CA PHE A 252 30.89 36.13 25.01
C PHE A 252 31.48 35.28 26.13
N VAL A 253 32.81 35.12 26.12
CA VAL A 253 33.58 34.55 27.23
C VAL A 253 34.09 35.69 28.14
N SER A 254 34.00 35.50 29.45
CA SER A 254 34.50 36.47 30.45
C SER A 254 35.99 36.32 30.72
N GLU A 255 36.69 37.43 30.97
CA GLU A 255 38.14 37.42 31.31
C GLU A 255 38.41 36.87 32.73
N GLY A 256 37.36 36.74 33.56
CA GLY A 256 37.42 36.20 34.92
C GLY A 256 36.08 35.63 35.37
N MET A 257 35.90 35.38 36.67
CA MET A 257 34.74 34.65 37.21
C MET A 257 33.39 35.41 37.21
N SER A 258 33.26 36.54 36.52
CA SER A 258 32.05 37.38 36.60
C SER A 258 31.66 38.05 35.29
N LEU A 259 30.35 38.16 35.09
CA LEU A 259 29.73 38.96 34.03
C LEU A 259 28.66 39.88 34.65
N TYR A 260 28.57 41.10 34.15
CA TYR A 260 27.53 42.06 34.48
C TYR A 260 26.72 42.36 33.22
N VAL A 261 25.44 41.99 33.23
CA VAL A 261 24.50 42.15 32.12
C VAL A 261 23.45 43.19 32.50
N GLU A 262 23.22 44.16 31.63
CA GLU A 262 22.31 45.29 31.83
C GLU A 262 21.35 45.39 30.64
N LEU A 263 20.04 45.30 30.90
CA LEU A 263 18.97 45.46 29.91
C LEU A 263 18.12 46.66 30.31
N THR A 264 18.01 47.65 29.43
CA THR A 264 17.04 48.73 29.53
C THR A 264 16.09 48.66 28.35
N ALA A 265 14.80 48.60 28.61
CA ALA A 265 13.76 48.47 27.59
C ALA A 265 12.55 49.35 27.91
N ASP A 266 11.78 49.68 26.88
CA ASP A 266 10.62 50.58 26.96
C ASP A 266 9.31 49.85 26.56
N SER A 267 8.15 50.51 26.65
CA SER A 267 6.89 49.92 26.18
C SER A 267 6.74 50.07 24.66
N SER A 268 7.65 49.44 23.91
CA SER A 268 7.76 49.48 22.45
C SER A 268 6.68 48.66 21.75
N SER A 269 6.63 48.72 20.41
CA SER A 269 5.73 47.89 19.60
C SER A 269 6.28 46.50 19.32
N ILE A 270 7.58 46.27 19.56
CA ILE A 270 8.26 44.99 19.39
C ILE A 270 8.18 44.23 20.72
N PRO A 271 7.79 42.94 20.74
CA PRO A 271 7.76 42.19 21.98
C PRO A 271 9.19 41.89 22.44
N LEU A 272 9.63 42.55 23.52
CA LEU A 272 10.91 42.32 24.17
C LEU A 272 11.11 40.83 24.51
N LEU A 273 12.09 40.20 23.85
CA LEU A 273 12.43 38.79 24.04
C LEU A 273 13.95 38.65 24.19
N LEU A 274 14.43 38.72 25.43
CA LEU A 274 15.80 38.34 25.79
C LEU A 274 15.80 36.92 26.37
N ALA A 275 16.61 36.03 25.79
CA ALA A 275 16.97 34.73 26.34
C ALA A 275 18.47 34.50 26.17
N LEU A 276 19.20 34.47 27.29
CA LEU A 276 20.64 34.22 27.33
C LEU A 276 20.90 32.91 28.08
N ARG A 277 21.67 31.99 27.51
CA ARG A 277 22.23 30.82 28.23
C ARG A 277 23.58 31.22 28.79
N TYR A 278 23.86 30.88 30.05
CA TYR A 278 25.21 30.98 30.61
C TYR A 278 25.69 29.61 31.10
N GLU A 279 26.98 29.37 30.92
CA GLU A 279 27.70 28.23 31.51
C GLU A 279 29.02 28.69 32.13
N ALA A 280 29.52 27.92 33.09
CA ALA A 280 30.79 28.17 33.76
C ALA A 280 31.72 26.97 33.58
N PHE A 281 32.88 27.22 32.97
CA PHE A 281 33.90 26.23 32.64
C PHE A 281 35.22 26.60 33.34
N ASP A 282 36.07 25.61 33.59
CA ASP A 282 37.38 25.85 34.24
C ASP A 282 38.44 26.39 33.25
N GLY A 283 39.66 26.63 33.74
CA GLY A 283 40.78 27.11 32.93
C GLY A 283 41.63 26.01 32.29
N GLU A 284 41.26 24.73 32.39
CA GLU A 284 42.03 23.59 31.88
C GLU A 284 41.37 22.90 30.66
N HIS A 285 40.09 23.18 30.42
CA HIS A 285 39.29 22.62 29.32
C HIS A 285 38.64 23.73 28.46
N CYS A 286 38.26 23.41 27.22
CA CYS A 286 37.43 24.30 26.41
C CYS A 286 35.95 24.25 26.86
N TYR A 287 35.18 25.32 26.61
CA TYR A 287 33.75 25.41 26.94
C TYR A 287 32.89 24.46 26.08
N GLU A 288 31.66 24.17 26.51
CA GLU A 288 30.75 23.25 25.78
C GLU A 288 30.24 23.91 24.48
N PRO A 289 30.43 23.28 23.31
CA PRO A 289 29.96 23.84 22.04
C PRO A 289 28.44 24.03 22.02
N TYR A 290 27.97 25.18 21.53
CA TYR A 290 26.54 25.44 21.33
C TYR A 290 26.22 25.58 19.83
N LEU A 291 25.26 24.79 19.35
CA LEU A 291 24.76 24.88 17.97
C LEU A 291 23.24 25.01 17.97
N PRO A 292 22.67 26.23 17.80
CA PRO A 292 21.23 26.38 17.65
C PRO A 292 20.75 25.65 16.40
N HIS A 293 19.63 24.94 16.52
CA HIS A 293 19.02 24.16 15.44
C HIS A 293 19.94 23.10 14.80
N GLY A 294 20.92 22.59 15.54
CA GLY A 294 21.76 21.48 15.14
C GLY A 294 22.11 20.54 16.29
N ASN A 295 23.11 19.71 16.05
CA ASN A 295 23.73 18.85 17.05
C ASN A 295 25.22 18.70 16.73
N PHE A 296 26.04 18.41 17.74
CA PHE A 296 27.47 18.17 17.58
C PHE A 296 27.88 16.79 18.11
N SER A 297 29.08 16.38 17.75
CA SER A 297 29.73 15.18 18.23
C SER A 297 31.17 15.51 18.59
N SER A 298 31.63 15.05 19.75
CA SER A 298 32.98 15.34 20.27
C SER A 298 33.80 14.05 20.38
N SER A 299 35.12 14.15 20.22
CA SER A 299 36.05 13.06 20.52
C SER A 299 36.13 12.74 22.02
N ASP A 300 35.88 13.73 22.89
CA ASP A 300 35.81 13.59 24.35
C ASP A 300 34.75 14.52 24.93
N ILE A 301 33.99 14.06 25.92
CA ILE A 301 32.91 14.82 26.60
C ILE A 301 33.44 15.78 27.68
N THR A 302 34.73 15.71 28.01
CA THR A 302 35.39 16.61 28.97
C THR A 302 36.13 17.77 28.31
N PHE A 303 36.12 17.86 26.97
CA PHE A 303 36.73 18.94 26.17
C PHE A 303 38.19 19.36 26.52
N PRO A 304 39.12 18.44 26.85
CA PRO A 304 40.53 18.77 27.04
C PRO A 304 41.22 19.17 25.72
N LEU A 305 42.42 19.75 25.85
CA LEU A 305 43.31 20.09 24.74
C LEU A 305 43.47 18.93 23.73
N GLY A 306 43.31 19.23 22.44
CA GLY A 306 43.29 18.26 21.35
C GLY A 306 41.94 17.55 21.14
N THR A 307 40.89 17.93 21.87
CA THR A 307 39.52 17.47 21.57
C THR A 307 39.06 18.06 20.25
N VAL A 308 38.47 17.23 19.39
CA VAL A 308 37.90 17.64 18.10
C VAL A 308 36.37 17.49 18.14
N VAL A 309 35.67 18.53 17.72
CA VAL A 309 34.20 18.59 17.64
C VAL A 309 33.78 18.68 16.18
N THR A 310 32.78 17.89 15.79
CA THR A 310 32.16 17.89 14.45
C THR A 310 30.68 18.21 14.55
N PHE A 311 30.20 19.15 13.73
CA PHE A 311 28.86 19.73 13.79
C PHE A 311 27.92 19.22 12.69
N SER A 312 26.61 19.28 12.94
CA SER A 312 25.56 18.90 11.99
C SER A 312 24.29 19.74 12.21
N CYS A 313 23.69 20.25 11.13
CA CYS A 313 22.42 20.97 11.21
C CYS A 313 21.21 20.00 11.28
N SER A 314 20.11 20.46 11.87
CA SER A 314 18.85 19.70 11.91
C SER A 314 18.15 19.71 10.53
N PRO A 315 17.30 18.72 10.20
CA PRO A 315 16.61 18.66 8.91
C PRO A 315 15.81 19.93 8.60
N GLY A 316 16.14 20.60 7.48
CA GLY A 316 15.58 21.89 7.06
C GLY A 316 16.49 23.10 7.33
N PHE A 317 17.60 22.93 8.06
CA PHE A 317 18.62 23.95 8.29
C PHE A 317 19.91 23.64 7.53
N ILE A 318 20.56 24.67 7.01
CA ILE A 318 21.80 24.59 6.23
C ILE A 318 22.91 25.37 6.94
N MET A 319 24.13 24.86 6.89
CA MET A 319 25.33 25.48 7.45
C MET A 319 25.80 26.62 6.53
N GLU A 320 25.64 27.87 6.98
CA GLU A 320 25.97 29.07 6.18
C GLU A 320 27.36 29.63 6.52
N GLN A 321 27.75 29.59 7.80
CA GLN A 321 28.99 30.19 8.32
C GLN A 321 29.69 29.25 9.32
N GLY A 322 30.95 29.57 9.64
CA GLY A 322 31.81 28.84 10.60
C GLY A 322 32.40 27.55 10.04
N SER A 323 33.10 26.79 10.89
CA SER A 323 33.69 25.50 10.49
C SER A 323 32.81 24.33 10.96
N GLY A 324 32.58 23.37 10.08
CA GLY A 324 31.92 22.11 10.44
C GLY A 324 32.73 21.23 11.40
N VAL A 325 34.02 21.56 11.62
CA VAL A 325 34.93 20.87 12.56
C VAL A 325 35.84 21.88 13.27
N MET A 326 35.99 21.79 14.59
CA MET A 326 36.91 22.61 15.39
C MET A 326 37.71 21.78 16.41
N GLU A 327 38.81 22.32 16.91
CA GLU A 327 39.77 21.66 17.83
C GLU A 327 40.11 22.58 19.02
N CYS A 328 40.19 22.01 20.23
CA CYS A 328 40.57 22.72 21.46
C CYS A 328 42.10 22.89 21.53
N VAL A 329 42.59 24.13 21.52
CA VAL A 329 44.02 24.49 21.35
C VAL A 329 44.53 25.46 22.43
N ASP A 330 45.84 25.73 22.37
CA ASP A 330 46.70 26.46 23.33
C ASP A 330 46.74 25.89 24.77
N PRO A 331 47.87 25.25 25.19
CA PRO A 331 48.01 24.66 26.51
C PRO A 331 48.20 25.67 27.67
N ASN A 332 48.14 26.98 27.41
CA ASN A 332 48.25 28.03 28.43
C ASN A 332 46.92 28.78 28.65
N ASP A 333 46.05 28.79 27.64
CA ASP A 333 44.69 29.34 27.69
C ASP A 333 43.78 28.55 26.71
N PRO A 334 43.18 27.44 27.17
CA PRO A 334 42.42 26.54 26.29
C PRO A 334 41.22 27.25 25.61
N HIS A 335 41.21 27.23 24.28
CA HIS A 335 40.15 27.82 23.45
C HIS A 335 39.96 27.04 22.13
N TRP A 336 38.80 27.18 21.49
CA TRP A 336 38.53 26.60 20.18
C TRP A 336 39.28 27.36 19.08
N ASN A 337 39.93 26.63 18.16
CA ASN A 337 40.77 27.19 17.09
C ASN A 337 39.99 27.92 15.98
N GLU A 338 38.77 27.47 15.76
CA GLU A 338 37.78 27.96 14.80
C GLU A 338 36.48 28.15 15.58
N SER A 339 35.53 28.91 15.02
CA SER A 339 34.24 29.16 15.68
C SER A 339 33.12 28.26 15.19
N GLU A 340 32.13 28.11 16.05
CA GLU A 340 30.93 27.33 15.87
C GLU A 340 30.20 27.73 14.58
N PRO A 341 29.65 26.76 13.83
CA PRO A 341 28.93 27.03 12.60
C PRO A 341 27.50 27.50 12.86
N VAL A 342 26.91 28.17 11.88
CA VAL A 342 25.56 28.73 11.98
C VAL A 342 24.61 27.97 11.05
N CYS A 343 23.57 27.37 11.65
CA CYS A 343 22.53 26.62 10.96
C CYS A 343 21.28 27.47 10.75
N ARG A 344 20.94 27.82 9.49
CA ARG A 344 19.77 28.66 9.15
C ARG A 344 18.81 27.98 8.17
N ALA A 345 17.53 28.33 8.27
CA ALA A 345 16.51 28.01 7.27
C ALA A 345 16.61 29.01 6.11
N LEU A 346 17.18 28.55 4.98
CA LEU A 346 17.45 29.41 3.82
C LEU A 346 16.25 29.51 2.85
N CYS A 347 16.20 30.63 2.13
CA CYS A 347 15.20 30.91 1.09
C CYS A 347 15.50 30.10 -0.18
N GLY A 348 14.77 29.00 -0.38
CA GLY A 348 14.88 28.14 -1.57
C GLY A 348 16.00 27.08 -1.51
N GLY A 349 16.13 26.31 -2.60
CA GLY A 349 17.16 25.29 -2.79
C GLY A 349 16.68 24.01 -3.51
N GLU A 350 17.62 23.18 -3.98
CA GLU A 350 17.32 21.85 -4.52
C GLU A 350 17.49 20.78 -3.41
N LEU A 351 16.54 19.86 -3.32
CA LEU A 351 16.41 18.87 -2.25
C LEU A 351 16.24 17.47 -2.86
N THR A 352 17.23 16.59 -2.65
CA THR A 352 17.31 15.28 -3.31
C THR A 352 17.22 14.07 -2.37
N ASP A 353 17.05 14.30 -1.06
CA ASP A 353 16.93 13.23 -0.08
C ASP A 353 15.55 12.57 -0.15
N THR A 354 15.43 11.30 0.24
CA THR A 354 14.14 10.58 0.21
C THR A 354 13.17 11.03 1.31
N VAL A 355 13.65 11.74 2.34
CA VAL A 355 12.87 12.36 3.41
C VAL A 355 13.55 13.66 3.83
N GLY A 356 12.80 14.73 4.04
CA GLY A 356 13.34 15.98 4.55
C GLY A 356 12.30 16.96 5.07
N THR A 357 12.75 18.19 5.32
CA THR A 357 11.92 19.29 5.85
C THR A 357 12.17 20.55 5.03
N VAL A 358 11.09 21.24 4.66
CA VAL A 358 11.11 22.62 4.14
C VAL A 358 10.54 23.54 5.20
N LEU A 359 11.27 24.61 5.49
CA LEU A 359 10.95 25.63 6.49
C LEU A 359 10.78 26.98 5.78
N SER A 360 9.99 27.89 6.36
CA SER A 360 10.03 29.30 5.92
C SER A 360 11.41 29.92 6.20
N PRO A 361 11.82 30.96 5.45
CA PRO A 361 13.06 31.68 5.73
C PRO A 361 13.14 32.15 7.19
N ASP A 362 14.35 32.14 7.76
CA ASP A 362 14.65 32.57 9.13
C ASP A 362 13.92 31.81 10.25
N TRP A 363 13.21 30.71 9.95
CA TRP A 363 12.57 29.84 10.94
C TRP A 363 13.57 29.41 12.04
N PRO A 364 13.21 29.47 13.34
CA PRO A 364 11.86 29.66 13.91
C PRO A 364 11.43 31.13 14.11
N GLN A 365 12.18 32.10 13.59
CA GLN A 365 11.77 33.50 13.60
C GLN A 365 10.68 33.76 12.54
N SER A 366 10.09 34.96 12.56
CA SER A 366 9.17 35.38 11.50
C SER A 366 9.96 35.75 10.25
N TYR A 367 9.58 35.14 9.13
CA TYR A 367 10.18 35.36 7.81
C TYR A 367 10.03 36.82 7.35
N SER A 368 11.05 37.31 6.65
CA SER A 368 11.11 38.68 6.14
C SER A 368 10.02 39.00 5.09
N LYS A 369 9.79 40.30 4.86
CA LYS A 369 8.89 40.80 3.81
C LYS A 369 9.59 40.87 2.44
N GLY A 370 8.83 40.84 1.35
CA GLY A 370 9.36 40.89 -0.02
C GLY A 370 10.20 39.68 -0.45
N GLN A 371 9.95 38.51 0.14
CA GLN A 371 10.65 37.26 -0.19
C GLN A 371 10.00 36.57 -1.40
N ASP A 372 10.80 35.91 -2.24
CA ASP A 372 10.34 35.01 -3.31
C ASP A 372 11.25 33.76 -3.33
N CYS A 373 10.85 32.74 -2.59
CA CYS A 373 11.66 31.55 -2.30
C CYS A 373 11.14 30.34 -3.05
N VAL A 374 12.03 29.61 -3.73
CA VAL A 374 11.68 28.43 -4.54
C VAL A 374 12.50 27.23 -4.08
N TRP A 375 11.83 26.19 -3.60
CA TRP A 375 12.43 24.88 -3.30
C TRP A 375 12.01 23.85 -4.34
N GLN A 376 12.97 23.09 -4.87
CA GLN A 376 12.76 22.02 -5.83
C GLN A 376 13.08 20.69 -5.17
N ILE A 377 12.09 19.82 -4.99
CA ILE A 377 12.24 18.48 -4.39
C ILE A 377 12.24 17.45 -5.52
N ARG A 378 13.27 16.60 -5.59
CA ARG A 378 13.37 15.47 -6.53
C ARG A 378 13.65 14.17 -5.79
N VAL A 379 12.80 13.16 -6.00
CA VAL A 379 13.00 11.78 -5.51
C VAL A 379 13.15 10.80 -6.69
N SER A 380 13.20 9.50 -6.41
CA SER A 380 13.33 8.44 -7.41
C SER A 380 12.22 8.50 -8.48
N GLU A 381 12.55 8.31 -9.77
CA GLU A 381 11.62 8.47 -10.90
C GLU A 381 10.38 7.55 -10.85
N ASP A 382 10.43 6.44 -10.12
CA ASP A 382 9.33 5.49 -9.94
C ASP A 382 8.42 5.81 -8.75
N LYS A 383 8.58 6.99 -8.12
CA LYS A 383 7.96 7.36 -6.84
C LYS A 383 7.16 8.66 -6.90
N ARG A 384 6.44 8.94 -5.81
CA ARG A 384 5.75 10.22 -5.56
C ARG A 384 6.24 10.82 -4.24
N ILE A 385 5.88 12.08 -4.01
CA ILE A 385 6.24 12.83 -2.80
C ILE A 385 4.95 13.09 -2.01
N GLU A 386 4.87 12.61 -0.76
CA GLU A 386 3.87 13.09 0.19
C GLU A 386 4.45 14.29 0.95
N LEU A 387 3.73 15.40 0.92
CA LEU A 387 3.96 16.59 1.72
C LEU A 387 3.02 16.57 2.93
N ASP A 388 3.57 16.66 4.14
CA ASP A 388 2.84 16.78 5.41
C ASP A 388 3.09 18.19 5.95
N ILE A 389 2.17 19.11 5.61
CA ILE A 389 2.20 20.52 5.99
C ILE A 389 1.72 20.58 7.45
N GLN A 390 2.65 20.56 8.40
CA GLN A 390 2.32 20.51 9.83
C GLN A 390 1.94 21.88 10.39
N ILE A 391 2.62 22.93 9.92
CA ILE A 391 2.37 24.32 10.30
C ILE A 391 2.27 25.13 9.02
N LEU A 392 1.20 25.93 8.90
CA LEU A 392 1.04 26.96 7.89
C LEU A 392 0.32 28.16 8.51
N ASN A 393 1.06 29.21 8.84
CA ASN A 393 0.58 30.42 9.49
C ASN A 393 1.30 31.65 8.90
N ILE A 394 1.14 31.81 7.59
CA ILE A 394 1.59 32.96 6.79
C ILE A 394 0.57 34.12 6.84
N ARG A 395 0.94 35.32 6.41
CA ARG A 395 0.02 36.48 6.34
C ARG A 395 -1.05 36.27 5.27
N HIS A 396 -2.09 37.11 5.29
CA HIS A 396 -3.25 37.00 4.39
C HIS A 396 -2.95 37.43 2.95
N ASN A 397 -1.94 38.28 2.73
CA ASN A 397 -1.46 38.67 1.40
C ASN A 397 -0.34 37.75 0.89
N ASP A 398 0.33 37.01 1.78
CA ASP A 398 1.43 36.12 1.44
C ASP A 398 0.88 34.81 0.83
N ILE A 399 1.65 34.20 -0.08
CA ILE A 399 1.20 33.09 -0.91
C ILE A 399 2.20 31.94 -0.88
N LEU A 400 1.72 30.73 -0.54
CA LEU A 400 2.44 29.48 -0.71
C LEU A 400 1.79 28.68 -1.85
N THR A 401 2.56 28.33 -2.89
CA THR A 401 2.08 27.57 -4.06
C THR A 401 2.87 26.29 -4.22
N LEU A 402 2.17 25.17 -4.43
CA LEU A 402 2.74 23.83 -4.65
C LEU A 402 2.49 23.37 -6.09
N PHE A 403 3.54 22.95 -6.78
CA PHE A 403 3.53 22.53 -8.18
C PHE A 403 3.98 21.07 -8.34
N ASP A 404 3.34 20.33 -9.25
CA ASP A 404 3.63 18.93 -9.61
C ASP A 404 4.65 18.88 -10.77
N GLY A 405 5.94 18.96 -10.43
CA GLY A 405 7.08 18.99 -11.36
C GLY A 405 8.19 19.96 -10.93
N HIS A 406 9.27 20.04 -11.72
CA HIS A 406 10.49 20.84 -11.44
C HIS A 406 10.37 22.36 -11.64
N ASP A 407 9.40 22.85 -12.40
CA ASP A 407 9.31 24.28 -12.76
C ASP A 407 8.00 24.92 -12.28
N LEU A 408 8.05 26.25 -12.10
CA LEU A 408 6.87 27.09 -11.77
C LEU A 408 5.80 27.13 -12.90
N THR A 409 6.07 26.50 -14.05
CA THR A 409 5.10 26.30 -15.14
C THR A 409 4.33 24.98 -15.04
N SER A 410 4.65 24.14 -14.06
CA SER A 410 4.01 22.84 -13.83
C SER A 410 2.57 22.96 -13.30
N HIS A 411 1.87 21.84 -13.13
CA HIS A 411 0.50 21.85 -12.64
C HIS A 411 0.44 22.25 -11.16
N VAL A 412 -0.31 23.31 -10.82
CA VAL A 412 -0.51 23.73 -9.43
C VAL A 412 -1.40 22.71 -8.70
N ILE A 413 -0.83 22.02 -7.71
CA ILE A 413 -1.56 21.09 -6.83
C ILE A 413 -2.43 21.87 -5.84
N GLY A 414 -1.91 23.02 -5.38
CA GLY A 414 -2.64 23.91 -4.48
C GLY A 414 -1.92 25.24 -4.27
N GLN A 415 -2.72 26.27 -3.97
CA GLN A 415 -2.24 27.58 -3.55
C GLN A 415 -2.94 27.95 -2.24
N TYR A 416 -2.19 28.50 -1.30
CA TYR A 416 -2.59 28.73 0.08
C TYR A 416 -2.20 30.14 0.52
N LEU A 417 -3.09 30.79 1.27
CA LEU A 417 -2.92 32.11 1.85
C LEU A 417 -3.42 32.08 3.30
N GLY A 418 -2.83 32.88 4.18
CA GLY A 418 -3.20 32.93 5.59
C GLY A 418 -2.86 31.66 6.39
N SER A 419 -3.54 31.49 7.53
CA SER A 419 -3.32 30.41 8.49
C SER A 419 -4.24 29.21 8.24
N ARG A 420 -3.75 27.97 8.42
CA ARG A 420 -4.50 26.74 8.15
C ARG A 420 -4.05 25.56 9.03
N GLU A 421 -5.01 24.74 9.45
CA GLU A 421 -4.77 23.48 10.16
C GLU A 421 -3.97 22.47 9.30
N ARG A 422 -3.20 21.58 9.96
CA ARG A 422 -2.36 20.56 9.32
C ARG A 422 -3.10 19.76 8.24
N PHE A 423 -2.48 19.64 7.07
CA PHE A 423 -3.02 18.87 5.94
C PHE A 423 -1.90 18.16 5.18
N ARG A 424 -2.29 17.28 4.25
CA ARG A 424 -1.37 16.57 3.37
C ARG A 424 -1.70 16.72 1.91
N VAL A 425 -0.66 16.60 1.09
CA VAL A 425 -0.71 16.64 -0.37
C VAL A 425 0.19 15.52 -0.89
N VAL A 426 -0.20 14.87 -2.00
CA VAL A 426 0.65 13.92 -2.71
C VAL A 426 0.80 14.41 -4.14
N SER A 427 2.02 14.41 -4.67
CA SER A 427 2.31 14.74 -6.08
C SER A 427 1.74 13.70 -7.05
N GLY A 428 1.70 14.02 -8.34
CA GLY A 428 1.48 13.07 -9.42
C GLY A 428 2.78 12.37 -9.85
N GLY A 429 3.91 13.10 -9.82
CA GLY A 429 5.24 12.61 -10.20
C GLY A 429 6.29 12.62 -9.08
N SER A 430 7.55 12.36 -9.45
CA SER A 430 8.72 12.31 -8.56
C SER A 430 9.40 13.66 -8.30
N GLU A 431 8.82 14.75 -8.80
CA GLU A 431 9.32 16.12 -8.65
C GLU A 431 8.22 17.03 -8.11
N VAL A 432 8.56 17.93 -7.19
CA VAL A 432 7.67 18.95 -6.63
C VAL A 432 8.42 20.27 -6.55
N THR A 433 7.77 21.37 -6.94
CA THR A 433 8.28 22.72 -6.69
C THR A 433 7.38 23.44 -5.69
N ILE A 434 8.00 24.09 -4.70
CA ILE A 434 7.34 24.89 -3.67
C ILE A 434 7.80 26.32 -3.86
N GLN A 435 6.85 27.24 -4.09
CA GLN A 435 7.13 28.68 -4.13
C GLN A 435 6.44 29.38 -2.96
N PHE A 436 7.18 30.22 -2.25
CA PHE A 436 6.66 31.11 -1.23
C PHE A 436 6.95 32.57 -1.58
N GLN A 437 5.91 33.41 -1.59
CA GLN A 437 6.01 34.84 -1.85
C GLN A 437 5.42 35.64 -0.70
N SER A 438 6.15 36.66 -0.23
CA SER A 438 5.69 37.57 0.83
C SER A 438 5.59 39.03 0.36
N ASP A 439 4.53 39.71 0.80
CA ASP A 439 4.19 41.08 0.39
C ASP A 439 5.28 42.09 0.86
N PRO A 440 5.88 42.91 -0.02
CA PRO A 440 6.87 43.91 0.37
C PRO A 440 6.28 45.15 1.06
N ASP A 441 4.99 45.45 0.87
CA ASP A 441 4.34 46.69 1.29
C ASP A 441 3.46 46.54 2.55
N ASP A 442 3.29 45.33 3.09
CA ASP A 442 2.52 45.10 4.31
C ASP A 442 3.15 45.81 5.53
N SER A 443 2.33 46.58 6.25
CA SER A 443 2.67 47.34 7.44
C SER A 443 1.98 46.82 8.71
N THR A 444 1.36 45.64 8.67
CA THR A 444 0.62 45.07 9.80
C THR A 444 1.50 44.13 10.63
N PHE A 445 1.96 44.62 11.78
CA PHE A 445 2.83 43.86 12.69
C PHE A 445 2.02 42.79 13.46
N ILE A 446 1.82 41.64 12.82
CA ILE A 446 1.24 40.42 13.42
C ILE A 446 2.32 39.33 13.40
N LEU A 447 2.47 38.62 14.51
CA LEU A 447 3.38 37.47 14.66
C LEU A 447 2.91 36.25 13.84
N SER A 448 3.09 36.30 12.52
CA SER A 448 2.94 35.15 11.63
C SER A 448 4.17 34.24 11.72
N GLN A 449 3.96 32.96 12.03
CA GLN A 449 5.02 31.94 12.08
C GLN A 449 4.90 31.05 10.85
N GLY A 450 5.78 31.27 9.86
CA GLY A 450 5.58 30.89 8.45
C GLY A 450 5.04 29.49 8.17
N PHE A 451 5.93 28.52 7.93
CA PHE A 451 5.51 27.16 7.64
C PHE A 451 6.58 26.12 7.95
N LEU A 452 6.11 24.90 8.22
CA LEU A 452 6.91 23.70 8.39
C LEU A 452 6.25 22.56 7.61
N ILE A 453 6.95 22.07 6.59
CA ILE A 453 6.49 21.02 5.68
C ILE A 453 7.50 19.88 5.77
N HIS A 454 7.11 18.70 6.24
CA HIS A 454 7.91 17.50 6.00
C HIS A 454 7.54 16.91 4.64
N TYR A 455 8.52 16.41 3.92
CA TYR A 455 8.29 15.65 2.69
C TYR A 455 8.91 14.26 2.79
N ARG A 456 8.32 13.29 2.09
CA ARG A 456 8.86 11.94 1.98
C ARG A 456 8.48 11.27 0.67
N GLU A 457 9.40 10.44 0.18
CA GLU A 457 9.16 9.49 -0.88
C GLU A 457 8.07 8.49 -0.47
N VAL A 458 7.10 8.27 -1.36
CA VAL A 458 6.03 7.29 -1.20
C VAL A 458 5.84 6.51 -2.51
N GLU A 459 5.42 5.25 -2.39
CA GLU A 459 5.03 4.45 -3.55
C GLU A 459 3.85 5.11 -4.30
N PRO A 460 3.82 5.08 -5.64
CA PRO A 460 2.65 5.53 -6.38
C PRO A 460 1.43 4.70 -5.99
N ASN A 461 0.40 5.35 -5.46
CA ASN A 461 -0.87 4.70 -5.08
C ASN A 461 -1.74 4.38 -6.31
N ASP A 462 -1.13 3.77 -7.33
CA ASP A 462 -1.75 3.32 -8.58
C ASP A 462 -2.11 1.82 -8.53
N THR A 463 -2.20 1.24 -7.33
CA THR A 463 -2.50 -0.18 -7.10
C THR A 463 -4.00 -0.45 -7.08
N CYS A 464 -4.46 -1.32 -7.99
CA CYS A 464 -5.81 -1.85 -7.94
C CYS A 464 -6.03 -2.75 -6.70
N PRO A 465 -7.26 -2.87 -6.19
CA PRO A 465 -7.59 -3.73 -5.04
C PRO A 465 -7.18 -5.19 -5.25
N ALA A 466 -6.66 -5.86 -4.22
CA ALA A 466 -6.31 -7.27 -4.30
C ALA A 466 -7.56 -8.16 -4.51
N LEU A 467 -7.56 -8.97 -5.57
CA LEU A 467 -8.65 -9.91 -5.87
C LEU A 467 -8.48 -11.24 -5.12
N PRO A 468 -9.57 -11.89 -4.67
CA PRO A 468 -9.51 -13.20 -4.03
C PRO A 468 -9.07 -14.30 -5.01
N GLN A 469 -8.51 -15.38 -4.48
CA GLN A 469 -8.21 -16.58 -5.26
C GLN A 469 -9.51 -17.30 -5.66
N ILE A 470 -9.52 -17.87 -6.87
CA ILE A 470 -10.68 -18.58 -7.42
C ILE A 470 -10.62 -20.09 -7.07
N GLU A 471 -11.77 -20.67 -6.75
CA GLU A 471 -11.85 -22.10 -6.42
C GLU A 471 -11.58 -22.96 -7.67
N PHE A 472 -10.83 -24.05 -7.50
CA PHE A 472 -10.38 -24.95 -8.59
C PHE A 472 -9.63 -24.26 -9.75
N GLY A 473 -8.96 -23.13 -9.49
CA GLY A 473 -8.10 -22.44 -10.45
C GLY A 473 -6.90 -21.75 -9.80
N TRP A 474 -6.18 -20.97 -10.60
CA TRP A 474 -5.11 -20.06 -10.16
C TRP A 474 -5.08 -18.82 -11.06
N SER A 475 -4.37 -17.79 -10.63
CA SER A 475 -4.05 -16.61 -11.43
C SER A 475 -2.54 -16.40 -11.53
N SER A 476 -2.13 -15.66 -12.54
CA SER A 476 -0.76 -15.20 -12.78
C SER A 476 -0.78 -13.72 -13.12
N SER A 477 0.18 -12.96 -12.62
CA SER A 477 0.31 -11.51 -12.86
C SER A 477 1.47 -11.22 -13.80
N SER A 478 1.28 -10.22 -14.65
CA SER A 478 2.34 -9.60 -15.45
C SER A 478 3.39 -8.84 -14.62
N HIS A 479 3.02 -8.35 -13.43
CA HIS A 479 3.87 -7.52 -12.57
C HIS A 479 3.80 -7.97 -11.09
N PRO A 480 4.84 -7.71 -10.27
CA PRO A 480 4.85 -8.11 -8.84
C PRO A 480 3.82 -7.36 -7.99
N SER A 481 3.61 -6.08 -8.29
CA SER A 481 2.58 -5.22 -7.70
C SER A 481 1.40 -5.05 -8.66
N LEU A 482 0.19 -4.88 -8.12
CA LEU A 482 -1.06 -4.80 -8.90
C LEU A 482 -1.34 -3.38 -9.41
N VAL A 483 -0.32 -2.74 -10.00
CA VAL A 483 -0.37 -1.35 -10.49
C VAL A 483 -1.19 -1.19 -11.78
N ARG A 484 -1.62 0.04 -12.10
CA ARG A 484 -2.26 0.43 -13.37
C ARG A 484 -1.59 -0.23 -14.59
N GLY A 485 -2.39 -0.84 -15.45
CA GLY A 485 -1.92 -1.60 -16.62
C GLY A 485 -1.52 -3.05 -16.33
N SER A 486 -1.47 -3.48 -15.06
CA SER A 486 -1.22 -4.88 -14.70
C SER A 486 -2.32 -5.78 -15.25
N VAL A 487 -1.91 -6.78 -16.03
CA VAL A 487 -2.76 -7.86 -16.52
C VAL A 487 -2.64 -9.06 -15.58
N LEU A 488 -3.79 -9.59 -15.18
CA LEU A 488 -3.99 -10.88 -14.52
C LEU A 488 -4.55 -11.90 -15.52
N THR A 489 -3.96 -13.09 -15.58
CA THR A 489 -4.44 -14.22 -16.39
C THR A 489 -4.83 -15.38 -15.48
N TYR A 490 -6.08 -15.83 -15.58
CA TYR A 490 -6.69 -16.89 -14.79
C TYR A 490 -6.74 -18.23 -15.56
N GLN A 491 -6.54 -19.34 -14.86
CA GLN A 491 -6.53 -20.69 -15.43
C GLN A 491 -7.19 -21.69 -14.48
N CYS A 492 -7.94 -22.65 -15.03
CA CYS A 492 -8.67 -23.66 -14.25
C CYS A 492 -7.93 -25.00 -14.17
N GLN A 493 -8.20 -25.77 -13.11
CA GLN A 493 -7.62 -27.11 -12.91
C GLN A 493 -8.14 -28.15 -13.91
N PRO A 494 -7.35 -29.18 -14.28
CA PRO A 494 -7.72 -30.15 -15.30
C PRO A 494 -9.06 -30.88 -15.03
N GLY A 495 -10.06 -30.61 -15.88
CA GLY A 495 -11.43 -31.12 -15.72
C GLY A 495 -12.45 -30.05 -15.32
N TYR A 496 -12.00 -28.81 -15.11
CA TYR A 496 -12.82 -27.61 -14.99
C TYR A 496 -12.61 -26.71 -16.22
N ASP A 497 -13.63 -25.94 -16.56
CA ASP A 497 -13.64 -24.96 -17.64
C ASP A 497 -13.92 -23.55 -17.07
N ILE A 498 -13.51 -22.51 -17.77
CA ILE A 498 -13.52 -21.13 -17.26
C ILE A 498 -14.76 -20.36 -17.70
N VAL A 499 -15.51 -19.82 -16.73
CA VAL A 499 -16.73 -19.02 -16.98
C VAL A 499 -16.51 -17.61 -16.47
N GLY A 500 -16.32 -16.67 -17.40
CA GLY A 500 -15.99 -15.28 -17.13
C GLY A 500 -14.91 -14.79 -18.09
N SER A 501 -14.18 -13.75 -17.71
CA SER A 501 -12.97 -13.32 -18.42
C SER A 501 -11.75 -14.05 -17.86
N ASP A 502 -11.02 -14.76 -18.73
CA ASP A 502 -9.73 -15.36 -18.42
C ASP A 502 -8.63 -14.31 -18.21
N ILE A 503 -8.76 -13.15 -18.85
CA ILE A 503 -7.86 -12.00 -18.72
C ILE A 503 -8.58 -10.80 -18.09
N ILE A 504 -7.98 -10.20 -17.07
CA ILE A 504 -8.48 -9.00 -16.38
C ILE A 504 -7.34 -7.97 -16.25
N THR A 505 -7.62 -6.69 -16.50
CA THR A 505 -6.59 -5.62 -16.48
C THR A 505 -6.93 -4.54 -15.46
N CYS A 506 -5.93 -4.04 -14.74
CA CYS A 506 -6.04 -2.88 -13.85
C CYS A 506 -6.12 -1.59 -14.69
N GLN A 507 -7.23 -0.87 -14.58
CA GLN A 507 -7.59 0.26 -15.44
C GLN A 507 -7.01 1.60 -14.93
N TRP A 508 -7.28 2.68 -15.67
CA TRP A 508 -6.77 4.02 -15.37
C TRP A 508 -7.43 4.70 -14.16
N ASP A 509 -8.60 4.20 -13.75
CA ASP A 509 -9.40 4.62 -12.60
C ASP A 509 -9.17 3.73 -11.36
N LEU A 510 -8.14 2.86 -11.41
CA LEU A 510 -7.79 1.86 -10.40
C LEU A 510 -8.88 0.79 -10.15
N SER A 511 -9.81 0.62 -11.10
CA SER A 511 -10.74 -0.51 -11.15
C SER A 511 -10.16 -1.69 -11.94
N TRP A 512 -10.74 -2.89 -11.73
CA TRP A 512 -10.48 -4.04 -12.60
C TRP A 512 -11.47 -4.06 -13.78
N SER A 513 -10.99 -4.40 -14.98
CA SER A 513 -11.81 -4.40 -16.19
C SER A 513 -13.00 -5.36 -16.17
N ASN A 514 -12.95 -6.42 -15.35
CA ASN A 514 -13.95 -7.47 -15.20
C ASN A 514 -13.91 -8.02 -13.76
N ASN A 515 -14.94 -8.75 -13.36
CA ASN A 515 -14.93 -9.54 -12.12
C ASN A 515 -14.15 -10.86 -12.30
N PRO A 516 -13.57 -11.47 -11.24
CA PRO A 516 -12.91 -12.77 -11.29
C PRO A 516 -13.79 -13.87 -11.93
N PRO A 517 -13.24 -14.76 -12.76
CA PRO A 517 -13.98 -15.85 -13.40
C PRO A 517 -14.19 -17.04 -12.44
N THR A 518 -15.17 -17.88 -12.76
CA THR A 518 -15.48 -19.11 -11.99
C THR A 518 -15.08 -20.35 -12.79
N CYS A 519 -14.35 -21.27 -12.15
CA CYS A 519 -14.04 -22.58 -12.73
C CYS A 519 -15.20 -23.56 -12.48
N VAL A 520 -15.83 -24.07 -13.55
CA VAL A 520 -16.96 -25.01 -13.47
C VAL A 520 -16.54 -26.41 -13.94
N LYS A 521 -16.96 -27.47 -13.23
CA LYS A 521 -16.58 -28.85 -13.58
C LYS A 521 -17.22 -29.29 -14.90
N ILE A 522 -16.43 -29.84 -15.82
CA ILE A 522 -16.88 -30.29 -17.14
C ILE A 522 -17.70 -31.59 -17.01
N GLN A 523 -19.00 -31.52 -17.34
CA GLN A 523 -19.97 -32.64 -17.22
C GLN A 523 -20.41 -33.22 -18.59
N GLN A 524 -19.74 -32.84 -19.68
CA GLN A 524 -20.09 -33.25 -21.04
C GLN A 524 -18.90 -33.85 -21.78
N CYS A 525 -19.18 -34.78 -22.70
CA CYS A 525 -18.23 -35.23 -23.70
C CYS A 525 -18.27 -34.32 -24.94
N PRO A 526 -17.15 -34.14 -25.68
CA PRO A 526 -17.14 -33.47 -26.98
C PRO A 526 -18.10 -34.13 -27.97
N ASP A 527 -18.59 -33.41 -28.98
CA ASP A 527 -19.39 -34.02 -30.04
C ASP A 527 -18.59 -35.14 -30.78
N PRO A 528 -19.13 -36.36 -30.92
CA PRO A 528 -18.43 -37.50 -31.54
C PRO A 528 -18.34 -37.43 -33.08
N GLY A 529 -18.89 -36.39 -33.70
CA GLY A 529 -19.02 -36.18 -35.14
C GLY A 529 -20.33 -36.72 -35.72
N GLU A 530 -20.58 -36.35 -36.97
CA GLU A 530 -21.56 -37.00 -37.85
C GLU A 530 -20.90 -38.16 -38.63
N VAL A 531 -21.69 -39.18 -38.96
CA VAL A 531 -21.21 -40.35 -39.71
C VAL A 531 -21.67 -40.24 -41.17
N VAL A 532 -20.74 -39.96 -42.07
CA VAL A 532 -20.98 -39.89 -43.52
C VAL A 532 -21.59 -41.21 -44.01
N ASN A 533 -22.66 -41.12 -44.81
CA ASN A 533 -23.49 -42.25 -45.25
C ASN A 533 -24.17 -43.05 -44.11
N GLY A 534 -24.43 -42.41 -42.97
CA GLY A 534 -25.22 -42.93 -41.87
C GLY A 534 -25.98 -41.85 -41.11
N ALA A 535 -26.46 -42.21 -39.92
CA ALA A 535 -27.14 -41.32 -38.99
C ALA A 535 -26.81 -41.70 -37.54
N ARG A 536 -26.98 -40.75 -36.61
CA ARG A 536 -26.83 -40.95 -35.16
C ARG A 536 -28.16 -40.78 -34.43
N SER A 537 -28.37 -41.53 -33.35
CA SER A 537 -29.68 -41.64 -32.68
C SER A 537 -30.11 -40.45 -31.83
N VAL A 538 -29.20 -39.51 -31.54
CA VAL A 538 -29.44 -38.33 -30.70
C VAL A 538 -28.64 -37.14 -31.22
N HIS A 539 -29.27 -35.97 -31.21
CA HIS A 539 -28.69 -34.67 -31.55
C HIS A 539 -29.10 -33.67 -30.46
N PRO A 540 -28.44 -33.66 -29.29
CA PRO A 540 -28.82 -32.78 -28.19
C PRO A 540 -28.31 -31.36 -28.45
N GLU A 541 -29.21 -30.37 -28.48
CA GLU A 541 -28.84 -28.95 -28.63
C GLU A 541 -27.94 -28.45 -27.48
N SER A 542 -28.05 -29.07 -26.30
CA SER A 542 -27.29 -28.73 -25.09
C SER A 542 -26.06 -29.62 -24.83
N GLY A 543 -25.63 -30.42 -25.81
CA GLY A 543 -24.42 -31.25 -25.74
C GLY A 543 -24.59 -32.61 -25.05
N PHE A 544 -23.51 -33.40 -25.00
CA PHE A 544 -23.56 -34.82 -24.61
C PHE A 544 -23.14 -35.03 -23.14
N ALA A 545 -24.09 -34.91 -22.22
CA ALA A 545 -23.85 -35.15 -20.79
C ALA A 545 -23.34 -36.57 -20.48
N VAL A 546 -22.60 -36.72 -19.37
CA VAL A 546 -22.17 -38.04 -18.85
C VAL A 546 -23.36 -39.00 -18.72
N GLY A 547 -23.18 -40.23 -19.21
CA GLY A 547 -24.23 -41.25 -19.31
C GLY A 547 -24.98 -41.28 -20.65
N THR A 548 -24.82 -40.27 -21.52
CA THR A 548 -25.44 -40.27 -22.85
C THR A 548 -24.89 -41.41 -23.72
N VAL A 549 -25.79 -42.15 -24.39
CA VAL A 549 -25.45 -43.23 -25.33
C VAL A 549 -25.88 -42.82 -26.74
N VAL A 550 -24.91 -42.77 -27.65
CA VAL A 550 -25.13 -42.46 -29.07
C VAL A 550 -25.07 -43.75 -29.86
N ARG A 551 -26.15 -44.12 -30.56
CA ARG A 551 -26.18 -45.24 -31.50
C ARG A 551 -26.00 -44.73 -32.93
N PHE A 552 -25.37 -45.54 -33.77
CA PHE A 552 -25.13 -45.23 -35.17
C PHE A 552 -25.78 -46.26 -36.08
N THR A 553 -26.36 -45.78 -37.19
CA THR A 553 -26.94 -46.60 -38.26
C THR A 553 -26.36 -46.16 -39.60
N CYS A 554 -26.29 -47.07 -40.57
CA CYS A 554 -25.80 -46.77 -41.92
C CYS A 554 -26.96 -46.74 -42.93
N ASN A 555 -26.78 -45.93 -43.97
CA ASN A 555 -27.73 -45.83 -45.07
C ASN A 555 -27.72 -47.12 -45.92
N GLN A 556 -28.80 -47.37 -46.66
CA GLN A 556 -28.98 -48.61 -47.42
C GLN A 556 -27.81 -48.85 -48.39
N GLY A 557 -27.19 -50.03 -48.30
CA GLY A 557 -26.00 -50.42 -49.07
C GLY A 557 -24.67 -50.25 -48.34
N TYR A 558 -24.63 -49.54 -47.21
CA TYR A 558 -23.43 -49.37 -46.39
C TYR A 558 -23.46 -50.29 -45.16
N GLN A 559 -22.33 -50.91 -44.82
CA GLN A 559 -22.14 -51.67 -43.58
C GLN A 559 -21.35 -50.83 -42.57
N LEU A 560 -21.69 -50.95 -41.28
CA LEU A 560 -21.04 -50.22 -40.20
C LEU A 560 -19.73 -50.91 -39.81
N GLU A 561 -18.63 -50.15 -39.88
CA GLU A 561 -17.29 -50.54 -39.46
C GLU A 561 -16.93 -49.78 -38.16
N GLY A 562 -16.82 -50.52 -37.06
CA GLY A 562 -16.64 -49.98 -35.71
C GLY A 562 -17.80 -50.35 -34.76
N PRO A 563 -17.90 -49.71 -33.59
CA PRO A 563 -18.96 -49.96 -32.62
C PRO A 563 -20.30 -49.36 -33.09
N ASN A 564 -21.40 -50.10 -32.92
CA ASN A 564 -22.75 -49.62 -33.27
C ASN A 564 -23.32 -48.62 -32.24
N GLN A 565 -22.71 -48.48 -31.07
CA GLN A 565 -23.03 -47.46 -30.08
C GLN A 565 -21.80 -47.08 -29.24
N ILE A 566 -21.74 -45.83 -28.78
CA ILE A 566 -20.73 -45.31 -27.85
C ILE A 566 -21.41 -44.62 -26.66
N SER A 567 -20.76 -44.62 -25.50
CA SER A 567 -21.27 -44.02 -24.26
C SER A 567 -20.32 -42.98 -23.68
N CYS A 568 -20.85 -41.86 -23.22
CA CYS A 568 -20.07 -40.81 -22.56
C CYS A 568 -19.82 -41.19 -21.10
N HIS A 569 -18.56 -41.42 -20.72
CA HIS A 569 -18.16 -41.75 -19.36
C HIS A 569 -17.50 -40.55 -18.68
N GLY A 570 -17.96 -40.24 -17.47
CA GLY A 570 -17.28 -39.31 -16.57
C GLY A 570 -15.97 -39.89 -16.07
N ARG A 571 -15.09 -39.01 -15.58
CA ARG A 571 -13.81 -39.35 -14.98
C ARG A 571 -13.55 -38.40 -13.81
N ASP A 572 -12.89 -38.89 -12.78
CA ASP A 572 -12.56 -38.08 -11.59
C ASP A 572 -11.43 -37.07 -11.85
N THR A 573 -10.56 -37.36 -12.83
CA THR A 573 -9.37 -36.56 -13.18
C THR A 573 -9.34 -36.21 -14.69
N GLY A 574 -9.69 -34.97 -15.03
CA GLY A 574 -9.78 -34.49 -16.41
C GLY A 574 -11.15 -34.69 -17.07
N MET A 575 -11.24 -34.35 -18.36
CA MET A 575 -12.50 -34.28 -19.11
C MET A 575 -13.22 -35.64 -19.25
N PRO A 576 -14.57 -35.66 -19.29
CA PRO A 576 -15.36 -36.81 -19.72
C PRO A 576 -14.97 -37.31 -21.10
N LYS A 577 -15.08 -38.62 -21.34
CA LYS A 577 -14.65 -39.26 -22.60
C LYS A 577 -15.62 -40.33 -23.07
N TRP A 578 -15.80 -40.39 -24.39
CA TRP A 578 -16.44 -41.53 -25.05
C TRP A 578 -15.72 -42.85 -24.77
N SER A 579 -16.51 -43.92 -24.65
CA SER A 579 -16.05 -45.31 -24.53
C SER A 579 -15.10 -45.70 -25.67
N ASP A 580 -15.40 -45.23 -26.89
CA ASP A 580 -14.76 -45.61 -28.13
C ASP A 580 -14.72 -44.46 -29.15
N ARG A 581 -14.09 -44.69 -30.30
CA ARG A 581 -14.13 -43.77 -31.45
C ARG A 581 -15.42 -43.93 -32.26
N SER A 582 -15.86 -42.87 -32.95
CA SER A 582 -17.01 -42.93 -33.87
C SER A 582 -16.77 -43.90 -35.04
N PRO A 583 -17.78 -44.70 -35.43
CA PRO A 583 -17.68 -45.68 -36.51
C PRO A 583 -17.76 -45.04 -37.89
N LYS A 584 -17.53 -45.85 -38.94
CA LYS A 584 -17.66 -45.45 -40.34
C LYS A 584 -18.68 -46.31 -41.06
N CYS A 585 -19.46 -45.73 -41.96
CA CYS A 585 -20.33 -46.47 -42.88
C CYS A 585 -19.60 -46.70 -44.20
N VAL A 586 -19.19 -47.95 -44.46
CA VAL A 586 -18.40 -48.34 -45.63
C VAL A 586 -19.25 -49.15 -46.62
N LEU A 587 -19.11 -48.84 -47.91
CA LEU A 587 -19.87 -49.51 -48.97
C LEU A 587 -19.22 -50.86 -49.28
N LYS A 588 -19.97 -51.95 -49.10
CA LYS A 588 -19.45 -53.32 -49.22
C LYS A 588 -19.99 -53.96 -50.49
N TYR A 589 -19.07 -54.34 -51.37
CA TYR A 589 -19.38 -54.93 -52.67
C TYR A 589 -19.17 -56.45 -52.64
N ASP A 590 -19.93 -57.17 -53.47
CA ASP A 590 -19.70 -58.59 -53.71
C ASP A 590 -18.39 -58.79 -54.50
N PRO A 591 -17.54 -59.77 -54.13
CA PRO A 591 -16.28 -60.04 -54.82
C PRO A 591 -16.47 -60.47 -56.29
N CYS A 592 -15.65 -59.94 -57.20
CA CYS A 592 -15.66 -60.37 -58.60
C CYS A 592 -15.24 -61.84 -58.72
N PRO A 593 -16.00 -62.74 -59.38
CA PRO A 593 -15.57 -64.11 -59.62
C PRO A 593 -14.39 -64.17 -60.60
N ASN A 594 -13.57 -65.23 -60.50
CA ASN A 594 -12.48 -65.46 -61.45
C ASN A 594 -13.02 -65.72 -62.88
N PRO A 595 -12.46 -65.08 -63.91
CA PRO A 595 -12.92 -65.21 -65.29
C PRO A 595 -12.40 -66.43 -66.06
N GLY A 596 -11.40 -67.15 -65.54
CA GLY A 596 -10.63 -68.17 -66.28
C GLY A 596 -9.30 -67.65 -66.82
N VAL A 597 -8.74 -68.35 -67.83
CA VAL A 597 -7.48 -68.00 -68.51
C VAL A 597 -7.62 -68.10 -70.03
N PRO A 598 -6.80 -67.36 -70.81
CA PRO A 598 -6.74 -67.52 -72.27
C PRO A 598 -6.37 -68.94 -72.72
N ASP A 599 -6.99 -69.38 -73.82
CA ASP A 599 -6.48 -70.50 -74.62
C ASP A 599 -5.03 -70.16 -75.04
N ASN A 600 -4.09 -71.07 -74.74
CA ASN A 600 -2.64 -70.87 -74.89
C ASN A 600 -2.06 -69.64 -74.12
N GLY A 601 -2.65 -69.29 -72.97
CA GLY A 601 -2.10 -68.31 -72.04
C GLY A 601 -2.19 -68.70 -70.56
N TYR A 602 -1.79 -67.77 -69.70
CA TYR A 602 -1.82 -67.90 -68.24
C TYR A 602 -2.12 -66.56 -67.55
N GLN A 603 -2.48 -66.61 -66.26
CA GLN A 603 -2.76 -65.44 -65.41
C GLN A 603 -1.71 -65.30 -64.31
N THR A 604 -1.43 -64.08 -63.83
CA THR A 604 -0.42 -63.82 -62.78
C THR A 604 -0.71 -64.44 -61.42
N LEU A 605 -1.99 -64.65 -61.09
CA LEU A 605 -2.43 -65.14 -59.80
C LEU A 605 -3.77 -65.87 -59.98
N TYR A 606 -4.01 -66.95 -59.25
CA TYR A 606 -5.32 -67.62 -59.22
C TYR A 606 -5.96 -67.47 -57.85
N LYS A 607 -7.03 -66.68 -57.77
CA LYS A 607 -8.01 -66.70 -56.67
C LYS A 607 -9.37 -67.15 -57.20
N HIS A 608 -10.25 -67.70 -56.38
CA HIS A 608 -11.64 -67.96 -56.78
C HIS A 608 -12.48 -66.68 -56.95
N SER A 609 -12.16 -65.63 -56.18
CA SER A 609 -12.73 -64.30 -56.32
C SER A 609 -11.73 -63.21 -55.93
N TYR A 610 -12.00 -61.99 -56.39
CA TYR A 610 -11.16 -60.80 -56.26
C TYR A 610 -11.94 -59.65 -55.63
N GLN A 611 -11.28 -58.83 -54.82
CA GLN A 611 -11.91 -57.66 -54.20
C GLN A 611 -11.99 -56.48 -55.18
N ALA A 612 -12.93 -55.56 -54.93
CA ALA A 612 -13.07 -54.33 -55.72
C ALA A 612 -11.74 -53.55 -55.75
N GLY A 613 -11.29 -53.21 -56.95
CA GLY A 613 -9.99 -52.56 -57.19
C GLY A 613 -8.80 -53.50 -57.43
N GLU A 614 -8.91 -54.82 -57.18
CA GLU A 614 -7.83 -55.75 -57.52
C GLU A 614 -7.66 -55.87 -59.04
N MET A 615 -6.39 -55.97 -59.47
CA MET A 615 -6.01 -56.13 -60.88
C MET A 615 -5.51 -57.55 -61.16
N LEU A 616 -5.95 -58.09 -62.30
CA LEU A 616 -5.51 -59.38 -62.82
C LEU A 616 -4.83 -59.17 -64.18
N ARG A 617 -3.70 -59.84 -64.42
CA ARG A 617 -2.91 -59.71 -65.64
C ARG A 617 -2.74 -61.06 -66.33
N PHE A 618 -2.82 -61.05 -67.66
CA PHE A 618 -2.68 -62.23 -68.51
C PHE A 618 -1.40 -62.17 -69.35
N PHE A 619 -0.94 -63.35 -69.77
CA PHE A 619 0.20 -63.55 -70.66
C PHE A 619 -0.08 -64.72 -71.61
N CYS A 620 0.68 -64.81 -72.69
CA CYS A 620 0.62 -65.90 -73.66
C CYS A 620 1.89 -66.74 -73.60
N TYR A 621 1.81 -68.01 -74.04
CA TYR A 621 3.01 -68.82 -74.26
C TYR A 621 3.72 -68.39 -75.55
N GLU A 622 5.01 -68.77 -75.70
CA GLU A 622 5.84 -68.33 -76.82
C GLU A 622 5.24 -68.68 -78.19
N GLY A 623 5.40 -67.76 -79.15
CA GLY A 623 4.81 -67.87 -80.49
C GLY A 623 3.38 -67.35 -80.62
N TYR A 624 2.76 -66.88 -79.52
CA TYR A 624 1.41 -66.31 -79.52
C TYR A 624 1.36 -64.88 -78.99
N GLU A 625 0.53 -64.04 -79.61
CA GLU A 625 0.28 -62.65 -79.20
C GLU A 625 -1.17 -62.47 -78.70
N LEU A 626 -1.34 -61.68 -77.62
CA LEU A 626 -2.62 -61.44 -76.96
C LEU A 626 -3.37 -60.30 -77.65
N ILE A 627 -4.40 -60.63 -78.43
CA ILE A 627 -5.27 -59.60 -79.04
C ILE A 627 -6.40 -59.24 -78.07
N GLY A 628 -6.13 -58.24 -77.22
CA GLY A 628 -7.02 -57.78 -76.16
C GLY A 628 -6.29 -56.94 -75.12
N GLU A 629 -6.96 -56.66 -74.01
CA GLU A 629 -6.40 -55.92 -72.88
C GLU A 629 -5.66 -56.86 -71.92
N VAL A 630 -4.40 -56.53 -71.63
CA VAL A 630 -3.47 -57.41 -70.89
C VAL A 630 -3.74 -57.38 -69.38
N ILE A 631 -4.35 -56.30 -68.88
CA ILE A 631 -4.71 -56.08 -67.47
C ILE A 631 -6.20 -55.73 -67.39
N ILE A 632 -6.88 -56.30 -66.40
CA ILE A 632 -8.26 -55.95 -66.03
C ILE A 632 -8.34 -55.58 -64.55
N ASN A 633 -9.30 -54.74 -64.16
CA ASN A 633 -9.61 -54.43 -62.76
C ASN A 633 -11.04 -54.85 -62.37
N CYS A 634 -11.20 -55.35 -61.14
CA CYS A 634 -12.52 -55.66 -60.58
C CYS A 634 -13.23 -54.35 -60.23
N VAL A 635 -14.34 -54.05 -60.91
CA VAL A 635 -15.06 -52.78 -60.76
C VAL A 635 -16.36 -52.96 -59.98
N PRO A 636 -16.56 -52.23 -58.87
CA PRO A 636 -17.76 -52.36 -58.07
C PRO A 636 -19.00 -51.73 -58.73
N GLY A 637 -20.18 -52.35 -58.54
CA GLY A 637 -21.47 -51.67 -58.68
C GLY A 637 -22.26 -51.84 -60.00
N HIS A 638 -21.99 -52.85 -60.83
CA HIS A 638 -22.71 -53.07 -62.10
C HIS A 638 -23.70 -54.26 -62.08
N PRO A 639 -25.02 -54.04 -62.26
CA PRO A 639 -26.02 -55.12 -62.24
C PRO A 639 -26.12 -55.97 -63.54
N SER A 640 -26.32 -57.27 -63.33
CA SER A 640 -26.79 -58.35 -64.22
C SER A 640 -27.35 -58.04 -65.64
N HIS A 641 -26.88 -58.78 -66.66
CA HIS A 641 -27.72 -59.76 -67.40
C HIS A 641 -26.88 -60.66 -68.36
N LEU A 642 -27.26 -61.93 -68.50
CA LEU A 642 -26.66 -62.89 -69.46
C LEU A 642 -27.20 -62.70 -70.88
N ILE A 643 -26.32 -62.54 -71.89
CA ILE A 643 -26.68 -62.53 -73.32
C ILE A 643 -25.63 -63.29 -74.15
N HIS A 644 -26.00 -64.45 -74.69
CA HIS A 644 -25.25 -65.08 -75.78
C HIS A 644 -25.45 -64.31 -77.09
N ARG A 645 -24.37 -64.07 -77.84
CA ARG A 645 -24.43 -63.87 -79.30
C ARG A 645 -23.23 -64.53 -79.98
N VAL A 646 -23.53 -65.28 -81.04
CA VAL A 646 -22.57 -65.79 -82.03
C VAL A 646 -22.69 -64.90 -83.28
N ALA A 647 -21.57 -64.57 -83.91
CA ALA A 647 -21.52 -63.94 -85.23
C ALA A 647 -20.24 -64.39 -85.98
N PRO A 648 -20.27 -64.53 -87.32
CA PRO A 648 -19.26 -65.30 -88.07
C PRO A 648 -18.05 -64.49 -88.56
N LEU A 649 -17.06 -65.20 -89.11
CA LEU A 649 -15.90 -64.62 -89.79
C LEU A 649 -16.24 -64.06 -91.19
N SER A 650 -15.43 -63.10 -91.64
CA SER A 650 -15.13 -62.84 -93.05
C SER A 650 -13.60 -62.85 -93.26
N SER A 651 -13.14 -62.93 -94.51
CA SER A 651 -11.85 -63.58 -94.83
C SER A 651 -10.94 -62.83 -95.81
N SER A 652 -9.64 -62.82 -95.50
CA SER A 652 -8.53 -62.88 -96.48
C SER A 652 -7.18 -63.16 -95.79
N LEU A 653 -6.20 -63.64 -96.55
CA LEU A 653 -4.89 -64.21 -96.15
C LEU A 653 -3.71 -63.32 -96.65
N PRO A 654 -2.42 -63.60 -96.35
CA PRO A 654 -1.81 -64.35 -95.22
C PRO A 654 -0.54 -63.70 -94.61
N VAL A 655 -0.36 -63.78 -93.28
CA VAL A 655 0.97 -63.97 -92.62
C VAL A 655 0.76 -64.90 -91.42
N SER A 656 1.75 -65.74 -91.10
CA SER A 656 1.66 -66.67 -89.96
C SER A 656 1.97 -65.96 -88.63
N LEU A 657 0.92 -65.66 -87.88
CA LEU A 657 0.97 -65.34 -86.45
C LEU A 657 -0.14 -66.13 -85.75
N SER A 658 0.22 -66.94 -84.75
CA SER A 658 -0.73 -67.75 -83.99
C SER A 658 -1.40 -66.87 -82.94
N VAL A 659 -2.66 -66.52 -83.14
CA VAL A 659 -3.35 -65.54 -82.28
C VAL A 659 -3.87 -66.18 -80.99
N CYS A 660 -3.43 -65.70 -79.82
CA CYS A 660 -4.11 -65.96 -78.55
C CYS A 660 -5.36 -65.07 -78.46
N ARG A 661 -6.48 -65.60 -78.96
CA ARG A 661 -7.72 -64.83 -79.12
C ARG A 661 -8.61 -64.95 -77.89
N TRP A 662 -8.47 -64.03 -76.94
CA TRP A 662 -9.34 -63.98 -75.77
C TRP A 662 -10.24 -62.74 -75.75
N GLN A 663 -11.48 -62.92 -76.22
CA GLN A 663 -12.41 -61.82 -76.49
C GLN A 663 -13.42 -61.64 -75.35
N TRP A 664 -13.14 -60.65 -74.51
CA TRP A 664 -13.88 -60.38 -73.28
C TRP A 664 -15.21 -59.62 -73.47
N LYS A 665 -16.25 -60.05 -72.75
CA LYS A 665 -17.45 -59.25 -72.41
C LYS A 665 -17.96 -59.54 -70.98
N PRO A 666 -17.35 -58.96 -69.94
CA PRO A 666 -17.80 -59.08 -68.56
C PRO A 666 -18.64 -57.88 -68.12
N LEU A 667 -19.52 -58.09 -67.13
CA LEU A 667 -20.27 -56.99 -66.49
C LEU A 667 -19.55 -56.38 -65.26
N PHE A 668 -18.48 -57.01 -64.76
CA PHE A 668 -17.81 -56.66 -63.49
C PHE A 668 -16.31 -56.31 -63.60
N TRP A 669 -15.73 -56.40 -64.80
CA TRP A 669 -14.32 -56.12 -65.04
C TRP A 669 -14.17 -55.07 -66.13
N LYS A 670 -13.26 -54.11 -65.97
CA LYS A 670 -13.06 -53.00 -66.93
C LYS A 670 -11.62 -52.98 -67.43
N SER A 671 -11.43 -52.36 -68.59
CA SER A 671 -10.12 -52.15 -69.22
C SER A 671 -9.67 -50.69 -69.06
N LEU A 672 -8.36 -50.43 -69.26
CA LEU A 672 -7.68 -49.23 -68.77
C LEU A 672 -7.33 -48.20 -69.87
N SER A 673 -7.59 -48.50 -71.14
CA SER A 673 -7.07 -47.73 -72.30
C SER A 673 -7.97 -46.58 -72.83
N HIS A 674 -8.87 -46.00 -72.03
CA HIS A 674 -9.62 -44.79 -72.42
C HIS A 674 -9.73 -43.71 -71.32
N THR A 675 -8.88 -42.68 -71.46
CA THR A 675 -8.98 -41.33 -70.89
C THR A 675 -8.75 -40.33 -72.05
N HIS A 676 -9.17 -39.06 -72.08
CA HIS A 676 -9.85 -38.10 -71.20
C HIS A 676 -10.94 -37.38 -72.04
N SER A 677 -11.91 -36.57 -71.59
CA SER A 677 -12.49 -36.14 -70.30
C SER A 677 -13.80 -35.36 -70.61
N TYR A 678 -14.55 -34.87 -69.61
CA TYR A 678 -15.60 -33.85 -69.82
C TYR A 678 -15.55 -32.73 -68.77
N SER A 679 -16.10 -31.58 -69.17
CA SER A 679 -16.20 -30.26 -68.52
C SER A 679 -16.55 -30.21 -67.02
N PRO A 680 -16.02 -29.21 -66.27
CA PRO A 680 -16.61 -28.76 -65.01
C PRO A 680 -17.81 -27.82 -65.24
N ILE A 681 -18.84 -27.93 -64.40
CA ILE A 681 -19.89 -26.91 -64.21
C ILE A 681 -20.12 -26.75 -62.70
N THR A 682 -20.20 -25.50 -62.24
CA THR A 682 -20.41 -25.08 -60.85
C THR A 682 -21.87 -24.72 -60.58
N VAL A 683 -22.43 -25.09 -59.41
CA VAL A 683 -23.62 -24.47 -58.82
C VAL A 683 -23.53 -24.47 -57.27
N GLU A 684 -23.84 -23.31 -56.68
CA GLU A 684 -24.27 -22.97 -55.31
C GLU A 684 -23.77 -23.74 -54.06
N SER A 685 -23.18 -22.96 -53.14
CA SER A 685 -23.74 -22.80 -51.78
C SER A 685 -23.84 -21.29 -51.49
N ASP A 686 -24.97 -20.81 -50.97
CA ASP A 686 -25.28 -19.38 -50.83
C ASP A 686 -25.90 -19.07 -49.45
N PHE A 687 -25.84 -17.80 -49.00
CA PHE A 687 -26.28 -17.27 -47.68
C PHE A 687 -25.51 -17.81 -46.44
N ASN A 688 -25.27 -17.10 -45.32
CA ASN A 688 -25.14 -15.69 -44.87
C ASN A 688 -24.83 -15.74 -43.34
N ASN A 689 -24.41 -14.75 -42.52
CA ASN A 689 -23.76 -13.42 -42.51
C ASN A 689 -23.57 -13.06 -41.00
N PRO A 690 -23.05 -11.90 -40.50
CA PRO A 690 -22.19 -10.85 -41.06
C PRO A 690 -20.97 -10.48 -40.13
N LEU A 691 -20.25 -9.39 -40.45
CA LEU A 691 -19.24 -8.67 -39.62
C LEU A 691 -17.93 -9.46 -39.34
N TYR A 692 -16.72 -8.91 -39.49
CA TYR A 692 -16.25 -7.53 -39.23
C TYR A 692 -15.32 -6.97 -40.33
N GLU A 693 -15.17 -5.65 -40.38
CA GLU A 693 -14.13 -4.97 -41.17
C GLU A 693 -12.78 -4.94 -40.42
N ALA A 694 -11.68 -5.18 -41.15
CA ALA A 694 -10.32 -4.86 -40.70
C ALA A 694 -9.44 -4.53 -41.93
N GLY A 695 -9.33 -3.24 -42.27
CA GLY A 695 -8.55 -2.78 -43.42
C GLY A 695 -7.14 -2.32 -43.06
N VAL A 696 -6.13 -2.84 -43.76
CA VAL A 696 -4.76 -2.27 -43.77
C VAL A 696 -4.28 -2.15 -45.22
N ARG A 697 -3.73 -0.99 -45.59
CA ARG A 697 -3.17 -0.74 -46.94
C ARG A 697 -1.76 -1.34 -47.05
N CYS A 698 -1.48 -2.02 -48.16
CA CYS A 698 -0.10 -2.28 -48.58
C CYS A 698 0.57 -0.99 -49.07
N SER A 699 1.86 -0.78 -48.74
CA SER A 699 2.65 0.34 -49.26
C SER A 699 4.04 -0.10 -49.73
N GLN A 700 4.16 -0.24 -51.06
CA GLN A 700 5.41 -0.29 -51.83
C GLN A 700 6.33 -1.54 -51.65
N PRO A 701 7.27 -1.81 -52.60
CA PRO A 701 7.58 -3.18 -52.97
C PRO A 701 9.03 -3.64 -52.70
N SER A 702 9.18 -4.56 -51.75
CA SER A 702 10.30 -5.52 -51.69
C SER A 702 9.76 -6.84 -51.13
N GLY A 703 10.12 -7.97 -51.75
CA GLY A 703 9.42 -9.24 -51.52
C GLY A 703 9.78 -9.99 -50.23
N ILE A 704 9.05 -11.10 -50.03
CA ILE A 704 9.17 -12.11 -48.96
C ILE A 704 8.45 -11.73 -47.64
N CYS A 705 7.21 -12.21 -47.51
CA CYS A 705 6.57 -12.49 -46.22
C CYS A 705 6.35 -14.01 -46.11
N THR A 706 6.94 -14.67 -45.11
CA THR A 706 6.78 -16.11 -44.89
C THR A 706 5.71 -16.40 -43.86
N TYR A 707 4.63 -17.08 -44.26
CA TYR A 707 3.64 -17.62 -43.33
C TYR A 707 4.21 -18.85 -42.60
N LYS A 708 3.99 -18.92 -41.28
CA LYS A 708 4.20 -20.12 -40.48
C LYS A 708 2.98 -20.29 -39.57
N LEU A 709 2.24 -21.38 -39.74
CA LEU A 709 1.03 -21.62 -38.97
C LEU A 709 1.36 -22.09 -37.55
N THR A 710 0.52 -21.61 -36.62
CA THR A 710 0.10 -22.32 -35.41
C THR A 710 -1.42 -22.29 -35.41
#